data_AF-A0A9D6LPZ0-F1
#
_entry.id   AF-A0A9D6LPZ0-F1
#
_cell.length_a   1.000
_cell.length_b   1.000
_cell.length_c   1.000
_cell.angle_alpha   90.00
_cell.angle_beta   90.00
_cell.angle_gamma   90.00
#
_symmetry.space_group_name_H-M   'P 1'
#
loop_
_entity.id
_entity.type
_entity.pdbx_description
1 polymer ?
#
loop_
_entity_poly.entity_id
_entity_poly.type
_entity_poly.pdbx_seq_one_letter_code
_entity_poly.pdbx_strand_id
1 'polypeptide(L)'
;MRYLKQLSCLLAVWGGAAYAQETLTPAQKLERTGEPLRARVVLARAAELNPRSVGALRAYAEFLDSYNDPARREAYQKLLDALGPEESAERAEVARRLALVDLVAGDREAALRGLQIYRDAGGRIEEEVERALGRPVAGGSPATSETIEIPGALRSFERMAALSGDLGLSELLPALARNLVTSGYQAARNTEGLEPTEYLKLLSRYISQARELAQMAGPDQVIRISTCESSETGQLIKILGYRLRNGCGDDAVLETVNASRAFLTTDSGFPLAELEEALHKNQPFQYEFRPAKVPVLFGPAYWVSGEKNKQAADFLDVLLADPALARLYLAFIEKLVSKDDGWLASYFDALARLDGRPLEYFTEPARMRRFYLAVRGRVTSPGPARPVFRSNAELMLLTSRLQIGTDGVPRIPGGLEPWKQLFVNHPQGKYDGKLTRAANSWKAPDDLVEALFALCRKPVENEPLKIFLAISEVDRNRKIPLRPATITRLINEHRVYGTQYALLSDAPSLSDETILAMLDTMAGLSKIKDHGQRSDTIGMFQALVSVWQIFCRQGQILESQADRPLKSLTDLFAAVKNDRELFDAGRSGVRTLLSATGSSEGVSRQDRMLELLAGNAAPADQETYRQAVSELASLFELQRLVSLKTLFDLADHLESVSRGEKLNVAMANRLAARISEIRLPRTTLTSVEKNSFSFGYWTEKHVEEQRKLNLRQAVEKAAGNPEKLKETRGLLAPILRDTLVGFSYIYYAPPGAQIIRTNPLFVRSHDFLGVLAAVRTWRETELFGTGWPSNGGGRLLGSLTGLAYALAEAEQNFLVPTQRQALIWGDLVPQIILSAKVPRWWQVSAVEQHWLALHLRLGEELLAGAALEPKARERILEILGRQMTPARRFRIATLLAAGQARAAIELSTPSELYLLARGHLDAAWRPEGLAQAVCRGPVEREIRRLAQAEPSRANPARISEAFGSPHPTLANSYRPELLNLPTFPTLMGYSSRVLAESWESNNLYWATLADELYLPPAQLNLLVPQWTQKVVERIFATHLEDWPAVLRSLRWIGDDYRQKARRQLLDEVKAAALN
;
A
#
# COMPACT_ATOMS: atom_id res chain seq x y z
N MET A 1 58.12 28.73 -23.07
CA MET A 1 56.65 28.98 -23.02
C MET A 1 55.79 27.72 -23.09
N ARG A 2 56.10 26.68 -23.90
CA ARG A 2 55.31 25.41 -23.91
C ARG A 2 55.38 24.60 -22.60
N TYR A 3 56.55 24.57 -21.93
CA TYR A 3 56.71 23.90 -20.63
C TYR A 3 55.97 24.59 -19.47
N LEU A 4 55.85 25.92 -19.49
CA LEU A 4 55.10 26.69 -18.49
C LEU A 4 53.57 26.50 -18.63
N LYS A 5 53.06 26.30 -19.86
CA LYS A 5 51.64 25.96 -20.09
C LYS A 5 51.30 24.52 -19.67
N GLN A 6 52.22 23.57 -19.83
CA GLN A 6 52.01 22.19 -19.35
C GLN A 6 52.10 22.09 -17.82
N LEU A 7 52.99 22.86 -17.17
CA LEU A 7 53.04 22.94 -15.70
C LEU A 7 51.79 23.61 -15.10
N SER A 8 51.24 24.65 -15.75
CA SER A 8 50.00 25.30 -15.29
C SER A 8 48.77 24.42 -15.45
N CYS A 9 48.69 23.58 -16.50
CA CYS A 9 47.62 22.59 -16.66
C CYS A 9 47.76 21.44 -15.65
N LEU A 10 48.97 20.96 -15.37
CA LEU A 10 49.20 19.92 -14.35
C LEU A 10 48.92 20.42 -12.92
N LEU A 11 49.26 21.67 -12.59
CA LEU A 11 48.94 22.29 -11.29
C LEU A 11 47.45 22.65 -11.15
N ALA A 12 46.74 22.99 -12.24
CA ALA A 12 45.29 23.22 -12.20
C ALA A 12 44.49 21.91 -12.07
N VAL A 13 44.94 20.82 -12.72
CA VAL A 13 44.34 19.48 -12.60
C VAL A 13 44.61 18.85 -11.24
N TRP A 14 45.82 18.97 -10.69
CA TRP A 14 46.13 18.50 -9.33
C TRP A 14 45.52 19.39 -8.24
N GLY A 15 45.50 20.72 -8.43
CA GLY A 15 44.86 21.66 -7.51
C GLY A 15 43.34 21.49 -7.45
N GLY A 16 42.68 21.23 -8.57
CA GLY A 16 41.24 20.97 -8.64
C GLY A 16 40.83 19.63 -8.01
N ALA A 17 41.61 18.56 -8.22
CA ALA A 17 41.35 17.25 -7.63
C ALA A 17 41.61 17.22 -6.12
N ALA A 18 42.69 17.85 -5.64
CA ALA A 18 42.99 17.96 -4.21
C ALA A 18 41.93 18.79 -3.47
N TYR A 19 41.50 19.92 -4.04
CA TYR A 19 40.52 20.82 -3.43
C TYR A 19 39.08 20.23 -3.42
N ALA A 20 38.71 19.47 -4.46
CA ALA A 20 37.45 18.72 -4.47
C ALA A 20 37.43 17.66 -3.36
N GLN A 21 38.54 16.94 -3.15
CA GLN A 21 38.65 15.90 -2.12
C GLN A 21 38.69 16.48 -0.69
N GLU A 22 39.26 17.68 -0.51
CA GLU A 22 39.34 18.42 0.76
C GLU A 22 37.98 18.99 1.21
N THR A 23 37.07 19.30 0.28
CA THR A 23 35.72 19.83 0.54
C THR A 23 34.62 18.75 0.56
N LEU A 24 34.77 17.68 -0.23
CA LEU A 24 33.86 16.52 -0.25
C LEU A 24 33.88 15.72 1.05
N THR A 25 35.06 15.52 1.65
CA THR A 25 35.21 14.69 2.85
C THR A 25 34.46 15.27 4.07
N PRO A 26 34.54 16.60 4.36
CA PRO A 26 33.72 17.24 5.39
C PRO A 26 32.21 17.16 5.12
N ALA A 27 31.77 17.39 3.87
CA ALA A 27 30.36 17.31 3.50
C ALA A 27 29.78 15.90 3.70
N GLN A 28 30.50 14.87 3.24
CA GLN A 28 30.13 13.47 3.46
C GLN A 28 30.09 13.08 4.93
N LYS A 29 31.00 13.64 5.75
CA LYS A 29 30.98 13.44 7.20
C LYS A 29 29.72 14.04 7.81
N LEU A 30 29.31 15.24 7.39
CA LEU A 30 28.08 15.89 7.84
C LEU A 30 26.82 15.10 7.43
N GLU A 31 26.76 14.57 6.21
CA GLU A 31 25.65 13.71 5.77
C GLU A 31 25.54 12.45 6.65
N ARG A 32 26.67 11.80 6.93
CA ARG A 32 26.71 10.61 7.80
C ARG A 32 26.34 10.91 9.24
N THR A 33 26.63 12.12 9.74
CA THR A 33 26.21 12.55 11.09
C THR A 33 24.78 13.10 11.13
N GLY A 34 24.04 13.05 10.02
CA GLY A 34 22.64 13.48 9.95
C GLY A 34 22.45 14.99 9.84
N GLU A 35 23.43 15.70 9.29
CA GLU A 35 23.42 17.16 9.07
C GLU A 35 23.48 17.53 7.57
N PRO A 36 22.61 16.98 6.72
CA PRO A 36 22.73 17.16 5.27
C PRO A 36 22.46 18.62 4.84
N LEU A 37 21.65 19.38 5.57
CA LEU A 37 21.47 20.81 5.30
C LEU A 37 22.78 21.60 5.48
N ARG A 38 23.62 21.23 6.46
CA ARG A 38 24.95 21.85 6.61
C ARG A 38 25.90 21.40 5.50
N ALA A 39 25.85 20.13 5.11
CA ALA A 39 26.60 19.63 3.95
C ALA A 39 26.26 20.42 2.67
N ARG A 40 24.96 20.68 2.44
CA ARG A 40 24.46 21.53 1.36
C ARG A 40 25.08 22.92 1.37
N VAL A 41 25.11 23.59 2.53
CA VAL A 41 25.67 24.94 2.67
C VAL A 41 27.19 24.95 2.40
N VAL A 42 27.91 23.94 2.89
CA VAL A 42 29.37 23.81 2.65
C VAL A 42 29.65 23.63 1.16
N LEU A 43 28.91 22.76 0.47
CA LEU A 43 29.07 22.51 -0.96
C LEU A 43 28.63 23.70 -1.82
N ALA A 44 27.53 24.37 -1.45
CA ALA A 44 27.08 25.59 -2.11
C ALA A 44 28.16 26.67 -2.05
N ARG A 45 28.71 26.95 -0.86
CA ARG A 45 29.79 27.93 -0.68
C ARG A 45 31.05 27.55 -1.45
N ALA A 46 31.41 26.26 -1.48
CA ALA A 46 32.56 25.79 -2.25
C ALA A 46 32.38 26.04 -3.76
N ALA A 47 31.18 25.79 -4.29
CA ALA A 47 30.82 26.05 -5.69
C ALA A 47 30.78 27.57 -6.01
N GLU A 48 30.28 28.40 -5.10
CA GLU A 48 30.24 29.86 -5.26
C GLU A 48 31.64 30.49 -5.25
N LEU A 49 32.51 30.06 -4.33
CA LEU A 49 33.89 30.55 -4.26
C LEU A 49 34.74 30.10 -5.45
N ASN A 50 34.33 29.02 -6.14
CA ASN A 50 35.07 28.42 -7.24
C ASN A 50 34.17 28.17 -8.47
N PRO A 51 33.63 29.23 -9.11
CA PRO A 51 32.58 29.12 -10.13
C PRO A 51 33.04 28.50 -11.46
N ARG A 52 34.34 28.21 -11.62
CA ARG A 52 34.92 27.50 -12.78
C ARG A 52 35.51 26.14 -12.43
N SER A 53 35.43 25.71 -11.17
CA SER A 53 35.93 24.40 -10.76
C SER A 53 34.90 23.33 -11.08
N VAL A 54 35.16 22.52 -12.11
CA VAL A 54 34.32 21.38 -12.50
C VAL A 54 34.07 20.44 -11.31
N GLY A 55 35.10 20.20 -10.48
CA GLY A 55 34.97 19.35 -9.29
C GLY A 55 34.00 19.91 -8.24
N ALA A 56 34.08 21.21 -7.93
CA ALA A 56 33.19 21.83 -6.95
C ALA A 56 31.74 21.92 -7.45
N LEU A 57 31.55 22.30 -8.73
CA LEU A 57 30.23 22.36 -9.36
C LEU A 57 29.59 20.97 -9.47
N ARG A 58 30.38 19.94 -9.81
CA ARG A 58 29.92 18.54 -9.88
C ARG A 58 29.54 18.01 -8.51
N ALA A 59 30.38 18.21 -7.49
CA ALA A 59 30.08 17.79 -6.13
C ALA A 59 28.76 18.41 -5.62
N TYR A 60 28.55 19.70 -5.88
CA TYR A 60 27.31 20.38 -5.49
C TYR A 60 26.10 19.91 -6.30
N ALA A 61 26.23 19.77 -7.62
CA ALA A 61 25.14 19.29 -8.47
C ALA A 61 24.73 17.85 -8.12
N GLU A 62 25.69 16.94 -7.95
CA GLU A 62 25.43 15.54 -7.56
C GLU A 62 24.82 15.44 -6.16
N PHE A 63 25.22 16.29 -5.21
CA PHE A 63 24.58 16.38 -3.89
C PHE A 63 23.12 16.84 -3.99
N LEU A 64 22.85 17.94 -4.72
CA LEU A 64 21.47 18.42 -4.87
C LEU A 64 20.59 17.38 -5.57
N ASP A 65 21.16 16.65 -6.52
CA ASP A 65 20.53 15.55 -7.22
C ASP A 65 20.25 14.34 -6.32
N SER A 66 21.21 13.98 -5.47
CA SER A 66 21.06 12.94 -4.46
C SER A 66 20.03 13.30 -3.39
N TYR A 67 19.47 14.51 -3.35
CA TYR A 67 18.38 14.92 -2.46
C TYR A 67 17.10 15.34 -3.21
N ASN A 68 17.03 15.18 -4.54
CA ASN A 68 15.93 15.70 -5.38
C ASN A 68 15.67 17.20 -5.16
N ASP A 69 16.72 17.96 -4.80
CA ASP A 69 16.62 19.39 -4.55
C ASP A 69 16.25 20.12 -5.85
N PRO A 70 15.31 21.09 -5.82
CA PRO A 70 14.91 21.83 -7.02
C PRO A 70 16.06 22.63 -7.66
N ALA A 71 17.09 23.00 -6.89
CA ALA A 71 18.27 23.73 -7.40
C ALA A 71 19.19 22.86 -8.28
N ARG A 72 19.00 21.53 -8.32
CA ARG A 72 19.89 20.63 -9.09
C ARG A 72 19.95 20.96 -10.57
N ARG A 73 18.84 21.44 -11.17
CA ARG A 73 18.81 21.82 -12.60
C ARG A 73 19.75 22.97 -12.88
N GLU A 74 19.68 24.01 -12.05
CA GLU A 74 20.57 25.18 -12.17
C GLU A 74 22.03 24.79 -11.91
N ALA A 75 22.29 23.91 -10.93
CA ALA A 75 23.63 23.43 -10.63
C ALA A 75 24.23 22.61 -11.79
N TYR A 76 23.45 21.71 -12.40
CA TYR A 76 23.88 20.97 -13.59
C TYR A 76 24.07 21.88 -14.81
N GLN A 77 23.25 22.91 -14.99
CA GLN A 77 23.44 23.89 -16.05
C GLN A 77 24.76 24.65 -15.85
N LYS A 78 25.06 25.12 -14.63
CA LYS A 78 26.34 25.78 -14.31
C LYS A 78 27.54 24.86 -14.54
N LEU A 79 27.42 23.58 -14.19
CA LEU A 79 28.44 22.57 -14.48
C LEU A 79 28.65 22.41 -15.99
N LEU A 80 27.56 22.32 -16.76
CA LEU A 80 27.61 22.18 -18.22
C LEU A 80 28.25 23.41 -18.90
N ASP A 81 27.98 24.61 -18.38
CA ASP A 81 28.55 25.87 -18.87
C ASP A 81 30.05 26.01 -18.55
N ALA A 82 30.50 25.40 -17.45
CA ALA A 82 31.91 25.37 -17.06
C ALA A 82 32.75 24.38 -17.90
N LEU A 83 32.12 23.39 -18.54
CA LEU A 83 32.78 22.37 -19.36
C LEU A 83 33.08 22.88 -20.78
N GLY A 84 34.34 22.77 -21.20
CA GLY A 84 34.81 23.18 -22.52
C GLY A 84 34.52 22.18 -23.64
N PRO A 85 34.75 22.55 -24.92
CA PRO A 85 34.59 21.64 -26.07
C PRO A 85 35.54 20.43 -26.03
N GLU A 86 36.71 20.58 -25.39
CA GLU A 86 37.69 19.49 -25.26
C GLU A 86 37.26 18.39 -24.27
N GLU A 87 36.26 18.67 -23.42
CA GLU A 87 35.71 17.76 -22.40
C GLU A 87 34.43 17.05 -22.92
N SER A 88 34.40 16.70 -24.21
CA SER A 88 33.20 16.19 -24.92
C SER A 88 32.50 15.03 -24.19
N ALA A 89 33.26 14.10 -23.60
CA ALA A 89 32.68 12.96 -22.88
C ALA A 89 31.94 13.37 -21.59
N GLU A 90 32.52 14.29 -20.81
CA GLU A 90 31.90 14.80 -19.58
C GLU A 90 30.72 15.72 -19.90
N ARG A 91 30.85 16.53 -20.95
CA ARG A 91 29.77 17.38 -21.46
C ARG A 91 28.57 16.52 -21.89
N ALA A 92 28.81 15.39 -22.55
CA ALA A 92 27.77 14.42 -22.88
C ALA A 92 27.12 13.81 -21.62
N GLU A 93 27.90 13.39 -20.63
CA GLU A 93 27.38 12.83 -19.36
C GLU A 93 26.44 13.82 -18.66
N VAL A 94 26.89 15.07 -18.49
CA VAL A 94 26.13 16.13 -17.80
C VAL A 94 24.88 16.52 -18.59
N ALA A 95 24.98 16.66 -19.92
CA ALA A 95 23.83 16.99 -20.77
C ALA A 95 22.76 15.88 -20.74
N ARG A 96 23.16 14.61 -20.79
CA ARG A 96 22.23 13.47 -20.63
C ARG A 96 21.61 13.47 -19.24
N ARG A 97 22.38 13.78 -18.19
CA ARG A 97 21.85 13.85 -16.82
C ARG A 97 20.79 14.94 -16.67
N LEU A 98 21.06 16.14 -17.18
CA LEU A 98 20.12 17.25 -17.16
C LEU A 98 18.83 16.91 -17.91
N ALA A 99 18.93 16.29 -19.09
CA ALA A 99 17.76 15.84 -19.85
C ALA A 99 16.89 14.82 -19.08
N LEU A 100 17.50 13.88 -18.35
CA LEU A 100 16.77 12.94 -17.49
C LEU A 100 16.04 13.67 -16.35
N VAL A 101 16.71 14.62 -15.70
CA VAL A 101 16.11 15.44 -14.63
C VAL A 101 14.91 16.23 -15.16
N ASP A 102 15.01 16.80 -16.36
CA ASP A 102 13.92 17.54 -17.00
C ASP A 102 12.75 16.62 -17.37
N LEU A 103 13.00 15.40 -17.86
CA LEU A 103 11.96 14.40 -18.12
C LEU A 103 11.21 13.96 -16.86
N VAL A 104 11.92 13.70 -15.76
CA VAL A 104 11.33 13.35 -14.45
C VAL A 104 10.39 14.46 -13.97
N ALA A 105 10.73 15.71 -14.28
CA ALA A 105 9.93 16.86 -13.91
C ALA A 105 8.87 17.25 -14.96
N GLY A 106 8.77 16.53 -16.07
CA GLY A 106 7.79 16.75 -17.13
C GLY A 106 8.12 17.87 -18.11
N ASP A 107 9.33 18.44 -18.05
CA ASP A 107 9.78 19.53 -18.94
C ASP A 107 10.44 18.96 -20.20
N ARG A 108 9.60 18.54 -21.16
CA ARG A 108 10.07 17.89 -22.39
C ARG A 108 10.89 18.82 -23.28
N GLU A 109 10.58 20.11 -23.28
CA GLU A 109 11.33 21.08 -24.09
C GLU A 109 12.74 21.29 -23.56
N ALA A 110 12.90 21.40 -22.23
CA ALA A 110 14.23 21.43 -21.62
C ALA A 110 15.00 20.13 -21.86
N ALA A 111 14.32 18.98 -21.75
CA ALA A 111 14.92 17.70 -22.06
C ALA A 111 15.45 17.63 -23.50
N LEU A 112 14.66 18.07 -24.50
CA LEU A 112 15.10 18.11 -25.90
C LEU A 112 16.33 19.00 -26.11
N ARG A 113 16.40 20.16 -25.45
CA ARG A 113 17.60 21.02 -25.49
C ARG A 113 18.83 20.31 -24.92
N GLY A 114 18.69 19.64 -23.78
CA GLY A 114 19.77 18.85 -23.17
C GLY A 114 20.22 17.69 -24.08
N LEU A 115 19.28 17.01 -24.74
CA LEU A 115 19.57 15.91 -25.66
C LEU A 115 20.28 16.37 -26.95
N GLN A 116 19.99 17.59 -27.42
CA GLN A 116 20.74 18.19 -28.53
C GLN A 116 22.21 18.39 -28.15
N ILE A 117 22.48 18.96 -26.96
CA ILE A 117 23.85 19.14 -26.46
C ILE A 117 24.55 17.79 -26.27
N TYR A 118 23.83 16.78 -25.78
CA TYR A 118 24.36 15.42 -25.67
C TYR A 118 24.79 14.85 -27.02
N ARG A 119 24.00 15.07 -28.08
CA ARG A 119 24.34 14.63 -29.45
C ARG A 119 25.54 15.38 -30.00
N ASP A 120 25.57 16.69 -29.84
CA ASP A 120 26.67 17.55 -30.29
C ASP A 120 28.00 17.15 -29.62
N ALA A 121 27.93 16.62 -28.39
CA ALA A 121 29.05 16.08 -27.63
C ALA A 121 29.40 14.61 -27.94
N GLY A 122 28.80 14.01 -28.97
CA GLY A 122 29.08 12.63 -29.44
C GLY A 122 28.15 11.54 -28.89
N GLY A 123 27.12 11.91 -28.14
CA GLY A 123 26.08 11.00 -27.66
C GLY A 123 25.19 10.47 -28.78
N ARG A 124 24.60 9.28 -28.58
CA ARG A 124 23.67 8.65 -29.53
C ARG A 124 22.28 8.53 -28.94
N ILE A 125 21.28 8.95 -29.71
CA ILE A 125 19.84 8.79 -29.43
C ILE A 125 19.19 8.32 -30.73
N GLU A 126 18.25 7.38 -30.64
CA GLU A 126 17.50 6.91 -31.80
C GLU A 126 16.55 8.01 -32.31
N GLU A 127 16.48 8.22 -33.62
CA GLU A 127 15.65 9.28 -34.23
C GLU A 127 14.16 9.14 -33.86
N GLU A 128 13.67 7.91 -33.67
CA GLU A 128 12.29 7.65 -33.27
C GLU A 128 11.96 8.22 -31.89
N VAL A 129 12.91 8.13 -30.94
CA VAL A 129 12.78 8.66 -29.58
C VAL A 129 12.71 10.18 -29.59
N GLU A 130 13.58 10.82 -30.37
CA GLU A 130 13.57 12.28 -30.55
C GLU A 130 12.26 12.76 -31.17
N ARG A 131 11.79 12.07 -32.21
CA ARG A 131 10.51 12.36 -32.85
C ARG A 131 9.34 12.22 -31.87
N ALA A 132 9.36 11.20 -31.01
CA ALA A 132 8.36 11.02 -29.97
C ALA A 132 8.38 12.17 -28.95
N LEU A 133 9.57 12.58 -28.50
CA LEU A 133 9.77 13.70 -27.57
C LEU A 133 9.40 15.07 -28.16
N GLY A 134 9.43 15.24 -29.48
CA GLY A 134 9.01 16.47 -30.17
C GLY A 134 7.52 16.57 -30.53
N ARG A 135 6.73 15.49 -30.37
CA ARG A 135 5.30 15.51 -30.74
C ARG A 135 4.42 16.15 -29.65
N PRO A 136 3.48 17.05 -30.01
CA PRO A 136 2.47 17.53 -29.06
C PRO A 136 1.63 16.37 -28.52
N VAL A 137 1.12 16.53 -27.30
CA VAL A 137 0.39 15.51 -26.54
C VAL A 137 -0.97 15.24 -27.22
N ALA A 138 -0.99 14.38 -28.24
CA ALA A 138 -2.20 13.70 -28.67
C ALA A 138 -2.33 12.41 -27.85
N GLY A 139 -3.50 12.17 -27.27
CA GLY A 139 -3.81 10.99 -26.47
C GLY A 139 -3.46 9.70 -27.22
N GLY A 140 -2.30 9.12 -26.90
CA GLY A 140 -1.75 7.96 -27.58
C GLY A 140 -2.49 6.69 -27.18
N SER A 141 -3.18 6.11 -28.16
CA SER A 141 -3.76 4.77 -28.11
C SER A 141 -2.67 3.67 -28.05
N PRO A 142 -2.96 2.52 -27.40
CA PRO A 142 -2.06 1.38 -27.15
C PRO A 142 -1.43 0.69 -28.39
N ALA A 143 -0.13 0.33 -28.33
CA ALA A 143 0.51 -0.70 -29.17
C ALA A 143 1.20 -1.82 -28.33
N THR A 144 0.61 -3.03 -28.36
CA THR A 144 1.20 -4.41 -28.35
C THR A 144 0.08 -5.47 -28.45
N SER A 145 -1.18 -5.08 -28.58
CA SER A 145 -2.20 -5.91 -29.20
C SER A 145 -2.11 -5.68 -30.70
N GLU A 146 -2.13 -6.72 -31.52
CA GLU A 146 -2.34 -6.52 -32.95
C GLU A 146 -3.69 -5.81 -33.12
N THR A 147 -3.65 -4.63 -33.73
CA THR A 147 -4.82 -3.74 -33.88
C THR A 147 -5.40 -3.87 -35.27
N ILE A 148 -6.69 -3.58 -35.40
CA ILE A 148 -7.31 -3.25 -36.69
C ILE A 148 -7.56 -1.74 -36.77
N GLU A 149 -7.73 -1.25 -38.00
CA GLU A 149 -8.10 0.14 -38.25
C GLU A 149 -9.61 0.22 -38.48
N ILE A 150 -10.29 0.99 -37.63
CA ILE A 150 -11.68 1.38 -37.88
C ILE A 150 -11.65 2.62 -38.79
N PRO A 151 -12.27 2.55 -39.99
CA PRO A 151 -12.21 3.64 -40.94
C PRO A 151 -12.96 4.88 -40.44
N GLY A 152 -12.31 6.04 -40.58
CA GLY A 152 -12.86 7.35 -40.20
C GLY A 152 -12.77 7.67 -38.72
N ALA A 153 -13.41 8.78 -38.34
CA ALA A 153 -13.37 9.29 -36.97
C ALA A 153 -14.06 8.33 -35.99
N LEU A 154 -13.44 8.08 -34.84
CA LEU A 154 -13.93 7.12 -33.85
C LEU A 154 -15.36 7.40 -33.40
N ARG A 155 -15.67 8.67 -33.11
CA ARG A 155 -17.02 9.08 -32.68
C ARG A 155 -18.08 8.80 -33.73
N SER A 156 -17.74 8.95 -35.01
CA SER A 156 -18.65 8.64 -36.12
C SER A 156 -18.95 7.14 -36.15
N PHE A 157 -17.93 6.30 -35.98
CA PHE A 157 -18.12 4.86 -35.87
C PHE A 157 -18.94 4.46 -34.63
N GLU A 158 -18.64 5.01 -33.45
CA GLU A 158 -19.36 4.73 -32.20
C GLU A 158 -20.86 5.01 -32.34
N ARG A 159 -21.22 6.15 -32.95
CA ARG A 159 -22.61 6.52 -33.22
C ARG A 159 -23.28 5.50 -34.15
N MET A 160 -22.66 5.20 -35.28
CA MET A 160 -23.21 4.24 -36.26
C MET A 160 -23.29 2.81 -35.72
N ALA A 161 -22.36 2.43 -34.85
CA ALA A 161 -22.30 1.12 -34.20
C ALA A 161 -23.16 1.03 -32.93
N ALA A 162 -23.84 2.11 -32.52
CA ALA A 162 -24.62 2.20 -31.27
C ALA A 162 -23.79 1.87 -30.01
N LEU A 163 -22.59 2.44 -29.92
CA LEU A 163 -21.65 2.29 -28.81
C LEU A 163 -21.62 3.55 -27.93
N SER A 164 -21.33 3.39 -26.64
CA SER A 164 -21.16 4.52 -25.72
C SER A 164 -19.81 5.20 -25.96
N GLY A 165 -19.79 6.53 -25.96
CA GLY A 165 -18.55 7.33 -26.11
C GLY A 165 -17.62 7.32 -24.90
N ASP A 166 -18.03 6.68 -23.79
CA ASP A 166 -17.21 6.49 -22.59
C ASP A 166 -16.40 5.19 -22.61
N LEU A 167 -16.57 4.34 -23.64
CA LEU A 167 -15.87 3.05 -23.74
C LEU A 167 -14.37 3.23 -23.99
N GLY A 168 -13.56 2.40 -23.33
CA GLY A 168 -12.15 2.28 -23.67
C GLY A 168 -11.97 1.59 -25.03
N LEU A 169 -10.88 1.87 -25.75
CA LEU A 169 -10.61 1.27 -27.06
C LEU A 169 -10.59 -0.27 -27.04
N SER A 170 -10.14 -0.89 -25.94
CA SER A 170 -10.15 -2.34 -25.77
C SER A 170 -11.53 -2.96 -25.58
N GLU A 171 -12.54 -2.15 -25.27
CA GLU A 171 -13.91 -2.58 -24.99
C GLU A 171 -14.81 -2.41 -26.22
N LEU A 172 -14.36 -1.65 -27.24
CA LEU A 172 -15.13 -1.36 -28.45
C LEU A 172 -15.53 -2.61 -29.22
N LEU A 173 -14.59 -3.52 -29.53
CA LEU A 173 -14.90 -4.73 -30.31
C LEU A 173 -15.78 -5.73 -29.54
N PRO A 174 -15.56 -6.00 -28.24
CA PRO A 174 -16.51 -6.76 -27.43
C PRO A 174 -17.91 -6.14 -27.41
N ALA A 175 -18.01 -4.82 -27.23
CA ALA A 175 -19.30 -4.13 -27.23
C ALA A 175 -19.98 -4.15 -28.61
N LEU A 176 -19.22 -4.00 -29.69
CA LEU A 176 -19.68 -4.18 -31.06
C LEU A 176 -20.20 -5.60 -31.27
N ALA A 177 -19.41 -6.62 -30.92
CA ALA A 177 -19.80 -8.02 -31.04
C ALA A 177 -21.10 -8.32 -30.27
N ARG A 178 -21.30 -7.71 -29.09
CA ARG A 178 -22.59 -7.75 -28.37
C ARG A 178 -23.73 -7.20 -29.21
N ASN A 179 -23.59 -5.99 -29.74
CA ASN A 179 -24.63 -5.34 -30.55
C ASN A 179 -24.93 -6.14 -31.83
N LEU A 180 -23.93 -6.76 -32.45
CA LEU A 180 -24.12 -7.66 -33.60
C LEU A 180 -24.94 -8.90 -33.23
N VAL A 181 -24.65 -9.50 -32.08
CA VAL A 181 -25.38 -10.68 -31.58
C VAL A 181 -26.81 -10.33 -31.17
N THR A 182 -27.04 -9.17 -30.54
CA THR A 182 -28.37 -8.80 -30.04
C THR A 182 -29.26 -8.14 -31.08
N SER A 183 -28.67 -7.41 -32.03
CA SER A 183 -29.39 -6.46 -32.88
C SER A 183 -28.91 -6.47 -34.34
N GLY A 184 -27.83 -7.19 -34.68
CA GLY A 184 -27.28 -7.26 -36.04
C GLY A 184 -27.99 -8.25 -36.95
N TYR A 185 -28.58 -9.31 -36.40
CA TYR A 185 -29.24 -10.37 -37.15
C TYR A 185 -30.63 -10.67 -36.61
N GLN A 186 -31.55 -11.05 -37.49
CA GLN A 186 -32.89 -11.50 -37.16
C GLN A 186 -33.21 -12.83 -37.86
N ALA A 187 -34.18 -13.58 -37.34
CA ALA A 187 -34.63 -14.81 -37.98
C ALA A 187 -35.31 -14.51 -39.32
N ALA A 188 -34.89 -15.18 -40.39
CA ALA A 188 -35.52 -15.04 -41.70
C ALA A 188 -36.95 -15.58 -41.68
N ARG A 189 -37.89 -14.86 -42.30
CA ARG A 189 -39.34 -15.18 -42.22
C ARG A 189 -39.73 -16.54 -42.81
N ASN A 190 -38.90 -17.14 -43.67
CA ASN A 190 -39.22 -18.36 -44.45
C ASN A 190 -38.11 -19.42 -44.48
N THR A 191 -37.07 -19.33 -43.64
CA THR A 191 -35.94 -20.28 -43.59
C THR A 191 -35.34 -20.36 -42.19
N GLU A 192 -34.72 -21.48 -41.80
CA GLU A 192 -33.97 -21.62 -40.54
C GLU A 192 -32.64 -20.81 -40.49
N GLY A 193 -32.51 -19.76 -41.32
CA GLY A 193 -31.32 -18.92 -41.44
C GLY A 193 -31.47 -17.56 -40.77
N LEU A 194 -30.34 -16.90 -40.48
CA LEU A 194 -30.27 -15.53 -39.97
C LEU A 194 -30.07 -14.54 -41.13
N GLU A 195 -30.80 -13.42 -41.11
CA GLU A 195 -30.63 -12.33 -42.07
C GLU A 195 -30.16 -11.03 -41.38
N PRO A 196 -29.33 -10.19 -42.03
CA PRO A 196 -28.90 -8.91 -41.48
C PRO A 196 -30.07 -7.95 -41.24
N THR A 197 -30.10 -7.30 -40.07
CA THR A 197 -31.06 -6.24 -39.76
C THR A 197 -30.71 -4.94 -40.49
N GLU A 198 -31.63 -3.97 -40.49
CA GLU A 198 -31.35 -2.64 -41.04
C GLU A 198 -30.20 -1.92 -40.30
N TYR A 199 -30.04 -2.16 -38.99
CA TYR A 199 -28.88 -1.68 -38.23
C TYR A 199 -27.55 -2.20 -38.83
N LEU A 200 -27.43 -3.50 -39.06
CA LEU A 200 -26.20 -4.09 -39.62
C LEU A 200 -25.96 -3.61 -41.06
N LYS A 201 -27.02 -3.51 -41.87
CA LYS A 201 -26.92 -2.97 -43.23
C LYS A 201 -26.43 -1.52 -43.24
N LEU A 202 -26.91 -0.69 -42.32
CA LEU A 202 -26.47 0.71 -42.19
C LEU A 202 -25.01 0.80 -41.75
N LEU A 203 -24.61 0.01 -40.75
CA LEU A 203 -23.24 -0.04 -40.27
C LEU A 203 -22.26 -0.49 -41.37
N SER A 204 -22.58 -1.54 -42.13
CA SER A 204 -21.73 -2.00 -43.23
C SER A 204 -21.64 -0.98 -44.37
N ARG A 205 -22.74 -0.26 -44.67
CA ARG A 205 -22.72 0.83 -45.65
C ARG A 205 -21.92 2.03 -45.18
N TYR A 206 -21.99 2.38 -43.89
CA TYR A 206 -21.14 3.41 -43.29
C TYR A 206 -19.66 3.06 -43.43
N ILE A 207 -19.26 1.83 -43.09
CA ILE A 207 -17.86 1.38 -43.19
C ILE A 207 -17.35 1.50 -44.63
N SER A 208 -18.18 1.12 -45.62
CA SER A 208 -17.84 1.31 -47.04
C SER A 208 -17.63 2.79 -47.39
N GLN A 209 -18.55 3.66 -46.97
CA GLN A 209 -18.45 5.11 -47.22
C GLN A 209 -17.23 5.73 -46.51
N ALA A 210 -16.94 5.30 -45.28
CA ALA A 210 -15.79 5.75 -44.50
C ALA A 210 -14.47 5.32 -45.14
N ARG A 211 -14.38 4.12 -45.74
CA ARG A 211 -13.19 3.69 -46.49
C ARG A 211 -12.96 4.55 -47.74
N GLU A 212 -14.01 4.95 -48.45
CA GLU A 212 -13.91 5.89 -49.58
C GLU A 212 -13.41 7.27 -49.13
N LEU A 213 -13.92 7.78 -48.01
CA LEU A 213 -13.45 9.04 -47.41
C LEU A 213 -11.99 8.94 -46.91
N ALA A 214 -11.58 7.79 -46.37
CA ALA A 214 -10.21 7.57 -45.93
C ALA A 214 -9.22 7.56 -47.11
N GLN A 215 -9.61 6.97 -48.25
CA GLN A 215 -8.81 7.04 -49.48
C GLN A 215 -8.62 8.48 -49.95
N MET A 216 -9.68 9.30 -49.84
CA MET A 216 -9.64 10.71 -50.18
C MET A 216 -8.77 11.55 -49.23
N ALA A 217 -8.76 11.21 -47.95
CA ALA A 217 -7.93 11.88 -46.93
C ALA A 217 -6.42 11.64 -47.13
N GLY A 218 -6.06 10.59 -47.89
CA GLY A 218 -4.68 10.28 -48.25
C GLY A 218 -3.77 9.98 -47.03
N PRO A 219 -2.44 9.98 -47.22
CA PRO A 219 -1.48 9.67 -46.15
C PRO A 219 -1.47 10.71 -45.02
N ASP A 220 -1.91 11.93 -45.29
CA ASP A 220 -2.04 13.01 -44.31
C ASP A 220 -3.25 12.81 -43.37
N GLN A 221 -4.16 11.88 -43.70
CA GLN A 221 -5.39 11.60 -42.95
C GLN A 221 -6.26 12.84 -42.71
N VAL A 222 -6.24 13.79 -43.65
CA VAL A 222 -7.03 15.02 -43.62
C VAL A 222 -7.69 15.18 -44.98
N ILE A 223 -9.02 15.30 -44.99
CA ILE A 223 -9.75 15.68 -46.20
C ILE A 223 -9.55 17.18 -46.39
N ARG A 224 -8.91 17.56 -47.49
CA ARG A 224 -8.63 18.96 -47.82
C ARG A 224 -9.35 19.35 -49.10
N ILE A 225 -10.17 20.38 -49.00
CA ILE A 225 -10.77 21.06 -50.13
C ILE A 225 -10.22 22.49 -50.13
N SER A 226 -9.42 22.84 -51.14
CA SER A 226 -8.77 24.16 -51.22
C SER A 226 -9.68 25.23 -51.82
N THR A 227 -10.51 24.84 -52.79
CA THR A 227 -11.37 25.74 -53.56
C THR A 227 -12.65 24.99 -53.93
N CYS A 228 -13.77 25.69 -54.03
CA CYS A 228 -15.05 25.04 -54.31
C CYS A 228 -15.07 24.38 -55.71
N GLU A 229 -14.50 25.02 -56.74
CA GLU A 229 -14.39 24.46 -58.09
C GLU A 229 -13.19 23.52 -58.25
N SER A 230 -13.21 22.38 -57.54
CA SER A 230 -12.15 21.38 -57.63
C SER A 230 -12.68 19.97 -57.86
N SER A 231 -11.84 19.11 -58.46
CA SER A 231 -12.14 17.68 -58.65
C SER A 231 -12.41 16.98 -57.32
N GLU A 232 -11.70 17.39 -56.28
CA GLU A 232 -11.81 16.89 -54.91
C GLU A 232 -13.17 17.29 -54.32
N THR A 233 -13.65 18.52 -54.52
CA THR A 233 -14.99 18.91 -54.07
C THR A 233 -16.07 18.02 -54.68
N GLY A 234 -16.00 17.80 -56.00
CA GLY A 234 -16.94 16.93 -56.72
C GLY A 234 -16.90 15.48 -56.25
N GLN A 235 -15.71 14.95 -55.96
CA GLN A 235 -15.53 13.61 -55.41
C GLN A 235 -16.07 13.50 -53.98
N LEU A 236 -15.80 14.49 -53.11
CA LEU A 236 -16.23 14.50 -51.71
C LEU A 236 -17.76 14.50 -51.64
N ILE A 237 -18.43 15.48 -52.26
CA ILE A 237 -19.90 15.59 -52.20
C ILE A 237 -20.58 14.34 -52.79
N LYS A 238 -19.99 13.73 -53.82
CA LYS A 238 -20.47 12.46 -54.39
C LYS A 238 -20.37 11.30 -53.39
N ILE A 239 -19.24 11.16 -52.68
CA ILE A 239 -19.08 10.14 -51.63
C ILE A 239 -20.09 10.37 -50.51
N LEU A 240 -20.34 11.63 -50.15
CA LEU A 240 -21.29 12.04 -49.12
C LEU A 240 -22.77 11.90 -49.54
N GLY A 241 -23.06 11.76 -50.84
CA GLY A 241 -24.41 11.57 -51.39
C GLY A 241 -25.12 12.85 -51.84
N TYR A 242 -24.38 13.95 -52.01
CA TYR A 242 -24.86 15.26 -52.40
C TYR A 242 -24.32 15.71 -53.77
N ARG A 243 -24.98 16.70 -54.37
CA ARG A 243 -24.45 17.51 -55.48
C ARG A 243 -24.64 19.00 -55.16
N LEU A 244 -23.90 19.86 -55.85
CA LEU A 244 -24.16 21.30 -55.82
C LEU A 244 -25.32 21.64 -56.76
N ARG A 245 -26.31 22.39 -56.27
CA ARG A 245 -27.48 22.78 -57.05
C ARG A 245 -27.22 23.97 -57.99
N ASN A 246 -26.54 25.01 -57.50
CA ASN A 246 -26.34 26.28 -58.21
C ASN A 246 -24.86 26.60 -58.51
N GLY A 247 -23.96 25.62 -58.40
CA GLY A 247 -22.52 25.84 -58.50
C GLY A 247 -21.90 26.37 -57.19
N CYS A 248 -20.71 26.94 -57.29
CA CYS A 248 -19.91 27.45 -56.18
C CYS A 248 -20.12 28.96 -55.94
N GLY A 249 -20.10 29.42 -54.67
CA GLY A 249 -20.28 30.83 -54.30
C GLY A 249 -21.51 31.09 -53.41
N ASP A 250 -21.98 32.35 -53.34
CA ASP A 250 -23.04 32.83 -52.42
C ASP A 250 -24.41 32.12 -52.57
N ASP A 251 -24.61 31.29 -53.59
CA ASP A 251 -25.82 30.48 -53.80
C ASP A 251 -25.56 28.96 -53.70
N ALA A 252 -24.37 28.54 -53.23
CA ALA A 252 -23.99 27.14 -53.08
C ALA A 252 -24.88 26.44 -52.05
N VAL A 253 -25.64 25.45 -52.51
CA VAL A 253 -26.53 24.62 -51.68
C VAL A 253 -26.31 23.15 -52.03
N LEU A 254 -26.14 22.30 -51.01
CA LEU A 254 -26.01 20.86 -51.17
C LEU A 254 -27.38 20.20 -51.33
N GLU A 255 -27.61 19.59 -52.49
CA GLU A 255 -28.83 18.84 -52.80
C GLU A 255 -28.56 17.33 -52.70
N THR A 256 -29.40 16.62 -51.94
CA THR A 256 -29.32 15.16 -51.80
C THR A 256 -29.63 14.46 -53.14
N VAL A 257 -28.68 13.67 -53.64
CA VAL A 257 -28.85 12.85 -54.87
C VAL A 257 -28.78 11.36 -54.60
N ASN A 258 -28.16 10.96 -53.50
CA ASN A 258 -28.18 9.59 -53.01
C ASN A 258 -28.64 9.62 -51.56
N ALA A 259 -29.93 9.39 -51.35
CA ALA A 259 -30.56 9.44 -50.03
C ALA A 259 -29.89 8.50 -49.01
N SER A 260 -29.43 7.32 -49.44
CA SER A 260 -28.76 6.37 -48.54
C SER A 260 -27.38 6.87 -48.09
N ARG A 261 -26.59 7.47 -48.98
CA ARG A 261 -25.28 8.05 -48.61
C ARG A 261 -25.42 9.33 -47.80
N ALA A 262 -26.36 10.20 -48.17
CA ALA A 262 -26.66 11.44 -47.44
C ALA A 262 -27.15 11.16 -46.01
N PHE A 263 -27.96 10.11 -45.84
CA PHE A 263 -28.39 9.64 -44.53
C PHE A 263 -27.19 9.23 -43.65
N LEU A 264 -26.28 8.40 -44.18
CA LEU A 264 -25.08 7.96 -43.45
C LEU A 264 -24.15 9.14 -43.10
N THR A 265 -23.99 10.09 -44.01
CA THR A 265 -23.20 11.31 -43.79
C THR A 265 -23.74 12.11 -42.59
N THR A 266 -25.06 12.29 -42.54
CA THR A 266 -25.71 13.05 -41.46
C THR A 266 -25.62 12.30 -40.13
N ASP A 267 -25.93 11.00 -40.13
CA ASP A 267 -26.04 10.20 -38.91
C ASP A 267 -24.67 9.90 -38.27
N SER A 268 -23.63 9.73 -39.10
CA SER A 268 -22.24 9.61 -38.65
C SER A 268 -21.67 10.92 -38.07
N GLY A 269 -22.38 12.04 -38.22
CA GLY A 269 -21.97 13.34 -37.71
C GLY A 269 -20.86 14.02 -38.50
N PHE A 270 -20.78 13.76 -39.81
CA PHE A 270 -19.89 14.51 -40.69
C PHE A 270 -20.28 16.01 -40.67
N PRO A 271 -19.33 16.96 -40.61
CA PRO A 271 -19.62 18.39 -40.47
C PRO A 271 -20.11 19.02 -41.79
N LEU A 272 -21.31 18.64 -42.22
CA LEU A 272 -21.94 19.12 -43.46
C LEU A 272 -22.17 20.63 -43.45
N ALA A 273 -22.56 21.21 -42.31
CA ALA A 273 -22.80 22.65 -42.20
C ALA A 273 -21.51 23.45 -42.44
N GLU A 274 -20.39 23.00 -41.88
CA GLU A 274 -19.08 23.64 -42.08
C GLU A 274 -18.59 23.46 -43.52
N LEU A 275 -18.83 22.29 -44.13
CA LEU A 275 -18.53 22.08 -45.54
C LEU A 275 -19.38 23.00 -46.43
N GLU A 276 -20.68 23.09 -46.21
CA GLU A 276 -21.58 23.95 -47.00
C GLU A 276 -21.22 25.43 -46.84
N GLU A 277 -20.90 25.88 -45.63
CA GLU A 277 -20.42 27.24 -45.37
C GLU A 277 -19.07 27.52 -46.06
N ALA A 278 -18.14 26.56 -46.05
CA ALA A 278 -16.86 26.68 -46.74
C ALA A 278 -17.03 26.74 -48.27
N LEU A 279 -17.93 25.94 -48.84
CA LEU A 279 -18.24 25.98 -50.27
C LEU A 279 -18.95 27.29 -50.67
N HIS A 280 -19.82 27.81 -49.80
CA HIS A 280 -20.52 29.08 -50.00
C HIS A 280 -19.55 30.27 -49.98
N LYS A 281 -18.66 30.32 -48.99
CA LYS A 281 -17.66 31.40 -48.83
C LYS A 281 -16.39 31.20 -49.67
N ASN A 282 -16.34 30.11 -50.46
CA ASN A 282 -15.16 29.65 -51.19
C ASN A 282 -13.88 29.62 -50.34
N GLN A 283 -14.00 29.13 -49.10
CA GLN A 283 -12.91 28.99 -48.15
C GLN A 283 -12.39 27.56 -48.13
N PRO A 284 -11.10 27.34 -47.77
CA PRO A 284 -10.58 26.00 -47.61
C PRO A 284 -11.32 25.24 -46.50
N PHE A 285 -11.79 24.03 -46.80
CA PHE A 285 -12.34 23.11 -45.82
C PHE A 285 -11.29 22.04 -45.48
N GLN A 286 -11.06 21.84 -44.19
CA GLN A 286 -10.16 20.82 -43.69
C GLN A 286 -10.87 20.01 -42.62
N TYR A 287 -10.91 18.70 -42.81
CA TYR A 287 -11.50 17.78 -41.84
C TYR A 287 -10.56 16.63 -41.54
N GLU A 288 -10.21 16.50 -40.26
CA GLU A 288 -9.35 15.42 -39.79
C GLU A 288 -10.11 14.08 -39.85
N PHE A 289 -9.62 13.15 -40.66
CA PHE A 289 -10.26 11.87 -40.93
C PHE A 289 -9.29 10.73 -40.65
N ARG A 290 -8.90 10.60 -39.37
CA ARG A 290 -7.93 9.61 -38.91
C ARG A 290 -8.62 8.29 -38.53
N PRO A 291 -8.21 7.15 -39.11
CA PRO A 291 -8.65 5.83 -38.64
C PRO A 291 -8.27 5.60 -37.18
N ALA A 292 -9.16 4.97 -36.42
CA ALA A 292 -8.88 4.59 -35.04
C ALA A 292 -8.26 3.20 -34.99
N LYS A 293 -7.13 3.05 -34.29
CA LYS A 293 -6.50 1.75 -34.04
C LYS A 293 -7.14 1.09 -32.82
N VAL A 294 -7.77 -0.05 -33.04
CA VAL A 294 -8.53 -0.78 -32.03
C VAL A 294 -7.91 -2.16 -31.83
N PRO A 295 -7.57 -2.54 -30.58
CA PRO A 295 -6.91 -3.81 -30.31
C PRO A 295 -7.84 -5.01 -30.48
N VAL A 296 -7.35 -6.08 -31.11
CA VAL A 296 -8.09 -7.34 -31.28
C VAL A 296 -7.57 -8.38 -30.28
N LEU A 297 -8.48 -9.05 -29.54
CA LEU A 297 -8.13 -10.20 -28.69
C LEU A 297 -7.35 -11.24 -29.51
N PHE A 298 -6.17 -11.71 -29.08
CA PHE A 298 -5.33 -12.67 -29.82
C PHE A 298 -4.87 -12.26 -31.23
N GLY A 299 -5.12 -11.02 -31.64
CA GLY A 299 -4.81 -10.49 -32.98
C GLY A 299 -5.77 -10.94 -34.09
N PRO A 300 -5.89 -10.16 -35.18
CA PRO A 300 -6.82 -10.43 -36.28
C PRO A 300 -6.52 -11.77 -36.96
N ALA A 301 -5.25 -12.16 -37.09
CA ALA A 301 -4.87 -13.41 -37.75
C ALA A 301 -5.47 -14.66 -37.06
N TYR A 302 -5.59 -14.64 -35.72
CA TYR A 302 -6.17 -15.73 -34.95
C TYR A 302 -7.60 -16.04 -35.40
N TRP A 303 -8.42 -15.00 -35.58
CA TRP A 303 -9.86 -15.13 -35.89
C TRP A 303 -10.16 -15.40 -37.36
N VAL A 304 -9.25 -15.04 -38.28
CA VAL A 304 -9.44 -15.15 -39.73
C VAL A 304 -8.76 -16.42 -40.31
N SER A 305 -7.91 -17.09 -39.52
CA SER A 305 -7.10 -18.26 -39.93
C SER A 305 -7.86 -19.47 -40.51
N GLY A 306 -9.17 -19.57 -40.28
CA GLY A 306 -10.03 -20.67 -40.75
C GLY A 306 -10.74 -20.43 -42.09
N GLU A 307 -10.66 -19.23 -42.67
CA GLU A 307 -11.35 -18.91 -43.94
C GLU A 307 -10.63 -19.53 -45.15
N LYS A 308 -11.41 -20.14 -46.05
CA LYS A 308 -10.88 -20.82 -47.25
C LYS A 308 -10.39 -19.84 -48.34
N ASN A 309 -10.69 -18.55 -48.24
CA ASN A 309 -10.24 -17.51 -49.17
C ASN A 309 -9.00 -16.81 -48.61
N LYS A 310 -7.81 -17.28 -49.02
CA LYS A 310 -6.50 -16.76 -48.60
C LYS A 310 -6.10 -15.44 -49.28
N GLN A 311 -6.90 -14.39 -49.15
CA GLN A 311 -6.46 -13.00 -49.40
C GLN A 311 -7.07 -12.09 -48.34
N ALA A 312 -6.21 -11.58 -47.44
CA ALA A 312 -6.42 -10.48 -46.48
C ALA A 312 -7.87 -10.02 -46.27
N ALA A 313 -8.72 -10.86 -45.67
CA ALA A 313 -10.03 -10.43 -45.22
C ALA A 313 -9.84 -9.50 -44.01
N ASP A 314 -10.40 -8.29 -44.07
CA ASP A 314 -10.41 -7.35 -42.95
C ASP A 314 -11.21 -7.98 -41.79
N PHE A 315 -10.58 -8.15 -40.62
CA PHE A 315 -11.22 -8.76 -39.46
C PHE A 315 -12.54 -8.07 -39.08
N LEU A 316 -12.64 -6.75 -39.26
CA LEU A 316 -13.89 -6.03 -39.01
C LEU A 316 -15.02 -6.54 -39.93
N ASP A 317 -14.73 -6.77 -41.21
CA ASP A 317 -15.70 -7.28 -42.17
C ASP A 317 -16.11 -8.72 -41.84
N VAL A 318 -15.14 -9.58 -41.46
CA VAL A 318 -15.42 -10.97 -41.06
C VAL A 318 -16.28 -10.99 -39.78
N LEU A 319 -15.97 -10.13 -38.81
CA LEU A 319 -16.74 -10.01 -37.56
C LEU A 319 -18.17 -9.53 -37.82
N LEU A 320 -18.37 -8.63 -38.78
CA LEU A 320 -19.70 -8.12 -39.18
C LEU A 320 -20.49 -9.11 -40.05
N ALA A 321 -19.82 -10.02 -40.75
CA ALA A 321 -20.44 -10.96 -41.68
C ALA A 321 -20.80 -12.30 -41.06
N ASP A 322 -20.03 -12.77 -40.07
CA ASP A 322 -20.23 -14.06 -39.41
C ASP A 322 -20.84 -13.90 -37.99
N PRO A 323 -22.15 -14.15 -37.81
CA PRO A 323 -22.79 -14.07 -36.50
C PRO A 323 -22.26 -15.11 -35.50
N ALA A 324 -21.75 -16.25 -35.97
CA ALA A 324 -21.15 -17.26 -35.11
C ALA A 324 -19.77 -16.81 -34.60
N LEU A 325 -18.97 -16.14 -35.46
CA LEU A 325 -17.73 -15.51 -35.04
C LEU A 325 -17.97 -14.34 -34.08
N ALA A 326 -18.92 -13.44 -34.36
CA ALA A 326 -19.28 -12.36 -33.44
C ALA A 326 -19.72 -12.91 -32.08
N ARG A 327 -20.54 -13.97 -32.07
CA ARG A 327 -20.93 -14.68 -30.85
C ARG A 327 -19.74 -15.35 -30.17
N LEU A 328 -18.81 -15.93 -30.90
CA LEU A 328 -17.61 -16.55 -30.34
C LEU A 328 -16.66 -15.49 -29.75
N TYR A 329 -16.47 -14.36 -30.43
CA TYR A 329 -15.63 -13.24 -30.00
C TYR A 329 -16.16 -12.62 -28.71
N LEU A 330 -17.48 -12.35 -28.66
CA LEU A 330 -18.18 -11.89 -27.47
C LEU A 330 -18.10 -12.93 -26.35
N ALA A 331 -18.49 -14.17 -26.67
CA ALA A 331 -18.59 -15.23 -25.67
C ALA A 331 -17.23 -15.85 -25.34
N PHE A 332 -16.09 -15.43 -25.89
CA PHE A 332 -14.83 -16.11 -25.63
C PHE A 332 -14.44 -15.99 -24.15
N ILE A 333 -14.46 -14.76 -23.62
CA ILE A 333 -14.18 -14.50 -22.21
C ILE A 333 -15.28 -15.10 -21.33
N GLU A 334 -16.55 -14.96 -21.72
CA GLU A 334 -17.67 -15.56 -20.99
C GLU A 334 -17.61 -17.09 -20.97
N LYS A 335 -17.23 -17.74 -22.07
CA LYS A 335 -17.07 -19.20 -22.18
C LYS A 335 -15.85 -19.69 -21.44
N LEU A 336 -14.75 -18.93 -21.46
CA LEU A 336 -13.55 -19.22 -20.69
C LEU A 336 -13.89 -19.21 -19.19
N VAL A 337 -14.62 -18.18 -18.75
CA VAL A 337 -15.11 -18.08 -17.37
C VAL A 337 -16.19 -19.14 -17.08
N SER A 338 -17.09 -19.46 -18.01
CA SER A 338 -18.16 -20.42 -17.77
C SER A 338 -17.70 -21.88 -17.83
N LYS A 339 -16.52 -22.17 -18.39
CA LYS A 339 -15.99 -23.55 -18.52
C LYS A 339 -15.85 -24.25 -17.18
N ASP A 340 -15.45 -23.50 -16.16
CA ASP A 340 -15.24 -23.97 -14.80
C ASP A 340 -15.65 -22.91 -13.77
N ASP A 341 -16.62 -22.05 -14.12
CA ASP A 341 -17.07 -20.92 -13.32
C ASP A 341 -15.94 -19.93 -12.90
N GLY A 342 -14.81 -19.94 -13.61
CA GLY A 342 -13.70 -18.99 -13.48
C GLY A 342 -12.52 -19.53 -12.67
N TRP A 343 -12.55 -20.80 -12.24
CA TRP A 343 -11.51 -21.40 -11.40
C TRP A 343 -10.12 -21.40 -12.06
N LEU A 344 -10.02 -21.69 -13.36
CA LEU A 344 -8.74 -21.66 -14.08
C LEU A 344 -8.16 -20.25 -14.15
N ALA A 345 -9.00 -19.24 -14.43
CA ALA A 345 -8.56 -17.85 -14.46
C ALA A 345 -8.08 -17.38 -13.08
N SER A 346 -8.81 -17.77 -12.03
CA SER A 346 -8.45 -17.49 -10.63
C SER A 346 -7.14 -18.15 -10.21
N TYR A 347 -6.94 -19.42 -10.59
CA TYR A 347 -5.71 -20.17 -10.31
C TYR A 347 -4.52 -19.59 -11.08
N PHE A 348 -4.71 -19.23 -12.35
CA PHE A 348 -3.70 -18.53 -13.14
C PHE A 348 -3.33 -17.18 -12.51
N ASP A 349 -4.30 -16.36 -12.10
CA ASP A 349 -4.05 -15.06 -11.43
C ASP A 349 -3.25 -15.23 -10.14
N ALA A 350 -3.54 -16.27 -9.33
CA ALA A 350 -2.77 -16.56 -8.12
C ALA A 350 -1.31 -16.94 -8.45
N LEU A 351 -1.09 -17.82 -9.43
CA LEU A 351 0.26 -18.26 -9.80
C LEU A 351 1.08 -17.18 -10.54
N ALA A 352 0.43 -16.37 -11.38
CA ALA A 352 1.09 -15.33 -12.17
C ALA A 352 1.71 -14.21 -11.31
N ARG A 353 1.35 -14.15 -10.02
CA ARG A 353 1.88 -13.19 -9.04
C ARG A 353 3.10 -13.72 -8.28
N LEU A 354 3.41 -15.01 -8.40
CA LEU A 354 4.51 -15.64 -7.69
C LEU A 354 5.82 -15.49 -8.46
N ASP A 355 6.92 -15.55 -7.72
CA ASP A 355 8.27 -15.62 -8.24
C ASP A 355 9.11 -16.66 -7.49
N GLY A 356 10.33 -16.90 -7.98
CA GLY A 356 11.30 -17.80 -7.37
C GLY A 356 10.78 -19.22 -7.11
N ARG A 357 11.18 -19.79 -5.96
CA ARG A 357 10.88 -21.18 -5.60
C ARG A 357 9.39 -21.51 -5.45
N PRO A 358 8.53 -20.65 -4.86
CA PRO A 358 7.09 -20.88 -4.88
C PRO A 358 6.53 -21.05 -6.28
N LEU A 359 6.93 -20.18 -7.23
CA LEU A 359 6.52 -20.30 -8.63
C LEU A 359 6.98 -21.64 -9.23
N GLU A 360 8.26 -21.99 -9.09
CA GLU A 360 8.81 -23.28 -9.56
C GLU A 360 8.04 -24.48 -8.97
N TYR A 361 7.76 -24.45 -7.66
CA TYR A 361 7.04 -25.51 -6.95
C TYR A 361 5.62 -25.70 -7.50
N PHE A 362 4.86 -24.61 -7.68
CA PHE A 362 3.47 -24.69 -8.15
C PHE A 362 3.33 -24.90 -9.65
N THR A 363 4.35 -24.54 -10.44
CA THR A 363 4.34 -24.68 -11.90
C THR A 363 4.93 -25.98 -12.41
N GLU A 364 5.46 -26.83 -11.54
CA GLU A 364 5.80 -28.21 -11.89
C GLU A 364 4.54 -28.92 -12.45
N PRO A 365 4.58 -29.52 -13.65
CA PRO A 365 3.38 -29.96 -14.36
C PRO A 365 2.44 -30.88 -13.57
N ALA A 366 2.98 -31.82 -12.78
CA ALA A 366 2.17 -32.73 -11.98
C ALA A 366 1.48 -31.99 -10.82
N ARG A 367 2.20 -31.14 -10.08
CA ARG A 367 1.67 -30.30 -9.00
C ARG A 367 0.68 -29.26 -9.51
N MET A 368 0.98 -28.58 -10.61
CA MET A 368 0.09 -27.59 -11.22
C MET A 368 -1.27 -28.23 -11.51
N ARG A 369 -1.28 -29.41 -12.14
CA ARG A 369 -2.50 -30.17 -12.41
C ARG A 369 -3.17 -30.63 -11.11
N ARG A 370 -2.39 -31.16 -10.16
CA ARG A 370 -2.89 -31.67 -8.87
C ARG A 370 -3.65 -30.59 -8.09
N PHE A 371 -3.04 -29.43 -7.87
CA PHE A 371 -3.62 -28.35 -7.07
C PHE A 371 -4.77 -27.64 -7.80
N TYR A 372 -4.69 -27.49 -9.13
CA TYR A 372 -5.82 -26.99 -9.91
C TYR A 372 -7.06 -27.90 -9.79
N LEU A 373 -6.88 -29.23 -9.89
CA LEU A 373 -7.99 -30.17 -9.72
C LEU A 373 -8.56 -30.15 -8.29
N ALA A 374 -7.72 -29.90 -7.28
CA ALA A 374 -8.15 -29.74 -5.90
C ALA A 374 -9.03 -28.48 -5.72
N VAL A 375 -8.58 -27.31 -6.18
CA VAL A 375 -9.32 -26.04 -6.04
C VAL A 375 -10.59 -26.02 -6.91
N ARG A 376 -10.55 -26.53 -8.14
CA ARG A 376 -11.74 -26.65 -8.98
C ARG A 376 -12.76 -27.61 -8.37
N GLY A 377 -12.27 -28.79 -7.94
CA GLY A 377 -13.08 -29.93 -7.54
C GLY A 377 -14.12 -30.35 -8.59
N ARG A 378 -15.13 -31.12 -8.15
CA ARG A 378 -16.17 -31.68 -9.07
C ARG A 378 -17.33 -30.72 -9.33
N VAL A 379 -17.69 -29.93 -8.32
CA VAL A 379 -18.74 -28.91 -8.40
C VAL A 379 -18.04 -27.57 -8.45
N THR A 380 -18.16 -26.88 -9.57
CA THR A 380 -17.48 -25.61 -9.88
C THR A 380 -18.26 -24.39 -9.38
N SER A 381 -19.58 -24.52 -9.24
CA SER A 381 -20.47 -23.44 -8.79
C SER A 381 -20.68 -23.46 -7.26
N PRO A 382 -20.73 -22.29 -6.58
CA PRO A 382 -20.44 -20.97 -7.14
C PRO A 382 -18.93 -20.81 -7.41
N GLY A 383 -18.57 -20.44 -8.63
CA GLY A 383 -17.16 -20.19 -8.97
C GLY A 383 -16.76 -18.74 -8.72
N PRO A 384 -15.45 -18.43 -8.74
CA PRO A 384 -14.90 -17.15 -8.30
C PRO A 384 -15.39 -15.92 -9.10
N ALA A 385 -16.02 -16.13 -10.26
CA ALA A 385 -16.56 -15.06 -11.09
C ALA A 385 -17.98 -14.58 -10.68
N ARG A 386 -18.70 -15.30 -9.81
CA ARG A 386 -20.11 -15.01 -9.46
C ARG A 386 -20.36 -14.38 -8.07
N PRO A 387 -19.54 -14.55 -7.02
CA PRO A 387 -19.89 -14.05 -5.70
C PRO A 387 -19.42 -12.60 -5.46
N VAL A 388 -20.21 -11.86 -4.67
CA VAL A 388 -19.85 -10.53 -4.13
C VAL A 388 -18.61 -10.60 -3.22
N PHE A 389 -18.36 -11.76 -2.61
CA PHE A 389 -17.16 -12.09 -1.82
C PHE A 389 -16.35 -13.17 -2.56
N ARG A 390 -15.10 -12.91 -2.95
CA ARG A 390 -14.31 -13.88 -3.73
C ARG A 390 -13.79 -15.03 -2.86
N SER A 391 -13.98 -16.26 -3.34
CA SER A 391 -13.26 -17.45 -2.87
C SER A 391 -11.75 -17.44 -3.23
N ASN A 392 -11.29 -16.52 -4.08
CA ASN A 392 -9.89 -16.42 -4.50
C ASN A 392 -8.94 -15.85 -3.42
N ALA A 393 -9.42 -15.10 -2.44
CA ALA A 393 -8.52 -14.43 -1.49
C ALA A 393 -7.65 -15.43 -0.71
N GLU A 394 -8.25 -16.55 -0.30
CA GLU A 394 -7.55 -17.65 0.37
C GLU A 394 -6.55 -18.37 -0.54
N LEU A 395 -6.88 -18.52 -1.82
CA LEU A 395 -5.98 -19.08 -2.82
C LEU A 395 -4.72 -18.23 -2.97
N MET A 396 -4.90 -16.91 -3.05
CA MET A 396 -3.80 -15.95 -3.13
C MET A 396 -2.98 -15.90 -1.82
N LEU A 397 -3.63 -15.98 -0.66
CA LEU A 397 -2.94 -16.07 0.64
C LEU A 397 -2.09 -17.33 0.74
N LEU A 398 -2.64 -18.50 0.41
CA LEU A 398 -1.92 -19.76 0.46
C LEU A 398 -0.70 -19.73 -0.46
N THR A 399 -0.88 -19.32 -1.71
CA THR A 399 0.19 -19.31 -2.72
C THR A 399 1.29 -18.30 -2.40
N SER A 400 0.95 -17.12 -1.88
CA SER A 400 1.93 -16.09 -1.51
C SER A 400 2.66 -16.35 -0.18
N ARG A 401 2.04 -17.07 0.76
CA ARG A 401 2.62 -17.30 2.10
C ARG A 401 3.24 -18.68 2.29
N LEU A 402 2.96 -19.67 1.44
CA LEU A 402 3.58 -21.00 1.55
C LEU A 402 5.11 -20.90 1.42
N GLN A 403 5.83 -21.35 2.45
CA GLN A 403 7.29 -21.35 2.44
C GLN A 403 7.83 -22.60 1.76
N ILE A 404 8.68 -22.41 0.76
CA ILE A 404 9.42 -23.49 0.10
C ILE A 404 10.86 -23.50 0.60
N GLY A 405 11.31 -24.63 1.14
CA GLY A 405 12.68 -24.83 1.60
C GLY A 405 13.71 -24.76 0.46
N THR A 406 14.99 -24.76 0.82
CA THR A 406 16.10 -24.84 -0.16
C THR A 406 16.13 -26.15 -0.93
N ASP A 407 15.48 -27.17 -0.38
CA ASP A 407 15.24 -28.49 -0.95
C ASP A 407 14.04 -28.55 -1.91
N GLY A 408 13.31 -27.45 -2.10
CA GLY A 408 12.11 -27.41 -2.93
C GLY A 408 10.87 -28.05 -2.28
N VAL A 409 10.94 -28.35 -0.98
CA VAL A 409 9.83 -28.97 -0.22
C VAL A 409 9.13 -27.89 0.61
N PRO A 410 7.78 -27.89 0.67
CA PRO A 410 7.08 -26.90 1.49
C PRO A 410 7.30 -27.19 2.97
N ARG A 411 7.57 -26.13 3.74
CA ARG A 411 7.77 -26.21 5.19
C ARG A 411 6.43 -26.40 5.89
N ILE A 412 6.29 -27.53 6.58
CA ILE A 412 5.10 -27.88 7.35
C ILE A 412 5.41 -27.77 8.85
N PRO A 413 4.81 -26.81 9.59
CA PRO A 413 5.07 -26.65 11.02
C PRO A 413 4.79 -27.94 11.80
N GLY A 414 5.75 -28.37 12.63
CA GLY A 414 5.63 -29.61 13.42
C GLY A 414 5.61 -30.91 12.62
N GLY A 415 5.87 -30.88 11.31
CA GLY A 415 5.75 -32.04 10.42
C GLY A 415 4.29 -32.40 10.11
N LEU A 416 4.05 -33.51 9.39
CA LEU A 416 2.70 -33.87 8.90
C LEU A 416 1.74 -34.35 9.98
N GLU A 417 2.23 -34.94 11.07
CA GLU A 417 1.40 -35.67 12.03
C GLU A 417 0.35 -34.78 12.75
N PRO A 418 0.69 -33.59 13.27
CA PRO A 418 -0.30 -32.69 13.86
C PRO A 418 -1.45 -32.33 12.90
N TRP A 419 -1.13 -32.16 11.61
CA TRP A 419 -2.13 -31.83 10.58
C TRP A 419 -3.00 -33.03 10.23
N LYS A 420 -2.46 -34.25 10.17
CA LYS A 420 -3.31 -35.45 10.01
C LYS A 420 -4.33 -35.55 11.12
N GLN A 421 -3.90 -35.37 12.37
CA GLN A 421 -4.77 -35.45 13.55
C GLN A 421 -5.87 -34.38 13.51
N LEU A 422 -5.57 -33.16 13.04
CA LEU A 422 -6.59 -32.12 12.81
C LEU A 422 -7.71 -32.62 11.89
N PHE A 423 -7.34 -33.20 10.75
CA PHE A 423 -8.29 -33.66 9.75
C PHE A 423 -9.00 -34.97 10.11
N VAL A 424 -8.41 -35.82 10.97
CA VAL A 424 -9.00 -37.11 11.38
C VAL A 424 -9.91 -36.95 12.60
N ASN A 425 -9.46 -36.24 13.63
CA ASN A 425 -10.16 -36.18 14.93
C ASN A 425 -11.17 -35.05 15.02
N HIS A 426 -11.10 -34.05 14.15
CA HIS A 426 -12.07 -32.95 14.09
C HIS A 426 -12.25 -32.21 15.43
N PRO A 427 -11.18 -31.74 16.10
CA PRO A 427 -11.28 -31.13 17.43
C PRO A 427 -12.22 -29.91 17.47
N GLN A 428 -12.43 -29.23 16.34
CA GLN A 428 -13.22 -28.01 16.20
C GLN A 428 -14.56 -28.18 15.45
N GLY A 429 -14.86 -29.38 14.97
CA GLY A 429 -16.04 -29.69 14.16
C GLY A 429 -15.73 -30.56 12.94
N LYS A 430 -16.74 -31.27 12.42
CA LYS A 430 -16.56 -32.21 11.30
C LYS A 430 -16.12 -31.48 10.03
N TYR A 431 -14.96 -31.86 9.49
CA TYR A 431 -14.52 -31.42 8.17
C TYR A 431 -15.12 -32.30 7.07
N ASP A 432 -14.71 -32.02 5.82
CA ASP A 432 -15.11 -32.79 4.67
C ASP A 432 -14.72 -34.27 4.81
N GLY A 433 -15.70 -35.18 4.82
CA GLY A 433 -15.44 -36.61 5.01
C GLY A 433 -14.57 -37.27 3.94
N LYS A 434 -14.34 -36.63 2.79
CA LYS A 434 -13.32 -37.08 1.84
C LYS A 434 -11.92 -36.70 2.30
N LEU A 435 -11.74 -35.46 2.77
CA LEU A 435 -10.46 -35.01 3.32
C LEU A 435 -10.10 -35.79 4.59
N THR A 436 -11.06 -36.06 5.47
CA THR A 436 -10.87 -36.93 6.65
C THR A 436 -10.31 -38.30 6.28
N ARG A 437 -10.89 -38.95 5.25
CA ARG A 437 -10.42 -40.26 4.80
C ARG A 437 -9.05 -40.18 4.14
N ALA A 438 -8.81 -39.14 3.33
CA ALA A 438 -7.52 -38.92 2.69
C ALA A 438 -6.41 -38.66 3.71
N ALA A 439 -6.70 -37.95 4.81
CA ALA A 439 -5.74 -37.59 5.84
C ALA A 439 -5.03 -38.81 6.47
N ASN A 440 -5.73 -39.93 6.64
CA ASN A 440 -5.13 -41.19 7.11
C ASN A 440 -4.03 -41.72 6.18
N SER A 441 -4.08 -41.37 4.90
CA SER A 441 -3.13 -41.83 3.88
C SER A 441 -2.03 -40.82 3.51
N TRP A 442 -2.02 -39.62 4.12
CA TRP A 442 -1.02 -38.59 3.80
C TRP A 442 0.39 -39.07 4.15
N LYS A 443 1.34 -38.88 3.24
CA LYS A 443 2.74 -39.29 3.38
C LYS A 443 3.71 -38.17 2.99
N ALA A 444 3.26 -37.20 2.20
CA ALA A 444 4.07 -36.09 1.72
C ALA A 444 3.43 -34.74 2.03
N PRO A 445 4.23 -33.65 2.16
CA PRO A 445 3.72 -32.30 2.33
C PRO A 445 2.71 -31.87 1.25
N ASP A 446 2.91 -32.32 0.01
CA ASP A 446 2.01 -32.05 -1.11
C ASP A 446 0.57 -32.56 -0.85
N ASP A 447 0.39 -33.59 -0.02
CA ASP A 447 -0.94 -34.11 0.34
C ASP A 447 -1.73 -33.12 1.22
N LEU A 448 -1.05 -32.45 2.15
CA LEU A 448 -1.64 -31.40 2.98
C LEU A 448 -1.90 -30.15 2.13
N VAL A 449 -0.93 -29.75 1.29
CA VAL A 449 -1.09 -28.59 0.40
C VAL A 449 -2.30 -28.78 -0.52
N GLU A 450 -2.46 -29.96 -1.12
CA GLU A 450 -3.64 -30.30 -1.94
C GLU A 450 -4.94 -30.15 -1.14
N ALA A 451 -4.98 -30.61 0.11
CA ALA A 451 -6.14 -30.45 0.98
C ALA A 451 -6.47 -28.98 1.26
N LEU A 452 -5.47 -28.13 1.47
CA LEU A 452 -5.65 -26.69 1.66
C LEU A 452 -6.20 -26.01 0.39
N PHE A 453 -5.69 -26.35 -0.80
CA PHE A 453 -6.27 -25.88 -2.07
C PHE A 453 -7.74 -26.31 -2.22
N ALA A 454 -8.06 -27.56 -1.87
CA ALA A 454 -9.42 -28.07 -1.94
C ALA A 454 -10.40 -27.34 -1.00
N LEU A 455 -9.90 -26.69 0.06
CA LEU A 455 -10.70 -25.90 0.98
C LEU A 455 -10.90 -24.45 0.53
N CYS A 456 -9.98 -23.87 -0.25
CA CYS A 456 -10.08 -22.49 -0.78
C CYS A 456 -11.35 -22.26 -1.62
N ARG A 457 -11.96 -23.33 -2.13
CA ARG A 457 -13.19 -23.26 -2.94
C ARG A 457 -14.48 -23.18 -2.14
N LYS A 458 -14.43 -23.34 -0.82
CA LYS A 458 -15.63 -23.35 0.02
C LYS A 458 -16.05 -21.91 0.32
N PRO A 459 -17.37 -21.59 0.25
CA PRO A 459 -17.87 -20.25 0.54
C PRO A 459 -17.91 -19.93 2.05
N VAL A 460 -17.67 -20.93 2.91
CA VAL A 460 -17.58 -20.78 4.37
C VAL A 460 -16.13 -20.67 4.80
N GLU A 461 -15.90 -20.04 5.95
CA GLU A 461 -14.58 -19.81 6.52
C GLU A 461 -13.69 -21.07 6.52
N ASN A 462 -12.53 -20.98 5.88
CA ASN A 462 -11.56 -22.07 5.79
C ASN A 462 -10.64 -22.09 7.02
N GLU A 463 -11.18 -22.59 8.12
CA GLU A 463 -10.46 -22.66 9.40
C GLU A 463 -9.11 -23.41 9.30
N PRO A 464 -8.98 -24.59 8.63
CA PRO A 464 -7.69 -25.28 8.52
C PRO A 464 -6.61 -24.45 7.83
N LEU A 465 -6.96 -23.70 6.79
CA LEU A 465 -6.01 -22.79 6.14
C LEU A 465 -5.60 -21.65 7.06
N LYS A 466 -6.54 -21.03 7.78
CA LYS A 466 -6.22 -19.96 8.75
C LYS A 466 -5.28 -20.47 9.85
N ILE A 467 -5.54 -21.67 10.39
CA ILE A 467 -4.66 -22.33 11.36
C ILE A 467 -3.26 -22.54 10.75
N PHE A 468 -3.21 -23.08 9.52
CA PHE A 468 -1.95 -23.33 8.81
C PHE A 468 -1.15 -22.06 8.60
N LEU A 469 -1.79 -20.99 8.12
CA LEU A 469 -1.13 -19.71 7.90
C LEU A 469 -0.64 -19.11 9.23
N ALA A 470 -1.50 -19.01 10.25
CA ALA A 470 -1.11 -18.44 11.54
C ALA A 470 0.09 -19.17 12.17
N ILE A 471 0.07 -20.50 12.22
CA ILE A 471 1.14 -21.30 12.81
C ILE A 471 2.41 -21.28 11.95
N SER A 472 2.28 -21.24 10.62
CA SER A 472 3.43 -21.10 9.72
C SER A 472 4.14 -19.76 9.92
N GLU A 473 3.41 -18.70 10.26
CA GLU A 473 3.98 -17.40 10.60
C GLU A 473 4.68 -17.41 11.97
N VAL A 474 4.11 -18.09 12.97
CA VAL A 474 4.77 -18.29 14.27
C VAL A 474 6.13 -18.98 14.10
N ASP A 475 6.24 -19.96 13.19
CA ASP A 475 7.49 -20.66 12.91
C ASP A 475 8.42 -19.94 11.90
N ARG A 476 7.91 -18.99 11.11
CA ARG A 476 8.62 -18.38 9.96
C ARG A 476 10.00 -17.83 10.30
N ASN A 477 10.07 -17.06 11.38
CA ASN A 477 11.26 -16.31 11.76
C ASN A 477 12.07 -17.00 12.87
N ARG A 478 11.73 -18.24 13.23
CA ARG A 478 12.39 -18.97 14.30
C ARG A 478 13.67 -19.63 13.82
N LYS A 479 14.73 -19.53 14.61
CA LYS A 479 15.97 -20.31 14.40
C LYS A 479 15.74 -21.80 14.63
N ILE A 480 14.92 -22.12 15.63
CA ILE A 480 14.53 -23.48 16.00
C ILE A 480 13.00 -23.57 15.87
N PRO A 481 12.48 -24.37 14.93
CA PRO A 481 11.04 -24.60 14.79
C PRO A 481 10.43 -25.15 16.07
N LEU A 482 9.15 -24.86 16.31
CA LEU A 482 8.44 -25.38 17.47
C LEU A 482 8.31 -26.91 17.43
N ARG A 483 8.26 -27.52 18.61
CA ARG A 483 8.10 -28.98 18.72
C ARG A 483 6.71 -29.41 18.25
N PRO A 484 6.56 -30.60 17.64
CA PRO A 484 5.25 -31.09 17.17
C PRO A 484 4.15 -31.09 18.23
N ALA A 485 4.48 -31.32 19.50
CA ALA A 485 3.54 -31.26 20.62
C ALA A 485 2.97 -29.84 20.84
N THR A 486 3.82 -28.81 20.77
CA THR A 486 3.43 -27.40 20.87
C THR A 486 2.57 -27.00 19.69
N ILE A 487 2.95 -27.41 18.47
CA ILE A 487 2.14 -27.20 17.27
C ILE A 487 0.76 -27.84 17.40
N THR A 488 0.69 -29.07 17.89
CA THR A 488 -0.59 -29.78 18.11
C THR A 488 -1.48 -29.03 19.09
N ARG A 489 -0.91 -28.46 20.16
CA ARG A 489 -1.65 -27.63 21.11
C ARG A 489 -2.19 -26.35 20.46
N LEU A 490 -1.36 -25.66 19.67
CA LEU A 490 -1.77 -24.45 18.94
C LEU A 490 -2.90 -24.75 17.93
N ILE A 491 -2.79 -25.84 17.17
CA ILE A 491 -3.85 -26.27 16.25
C ILE A 491 -5.17 -26.48 17.00
N ASN A 492 -5.14 -27.21 18.11
CA ASN A 492 -6.33 -27.58 18.85
C ASN A 492 -7.01 -26.39 19.53
N GLU A 493 -6.26 -25.35 19.92
CA GLU A 493 -6.80 -24.20 20.64
C GLU A 493 -6.94 -22.92 19.80
N HIS A 494 -6.62 -22.98 18.51
CA HIS A 494 -6.68 -21.83 17.60
C HIS A 494 -8.05 -21.14 17.61
N ARG A 495 -9.16 -21.89 17.70
CA ARG A 495 -10.49 -21.27 17.75
C ARG A 495 -10.64 -20.34 18.94
N VAL A 496 -10.00 -20.61 20.07
CA VAL A 496 -10.12 -19.74 21.26
C VAL A 496 -9.00 -18.69 21.28
N TYR A 497 -7.77 -19.09 20.94
CA TYR A 497 -6.57 -18.28 21.17
C TYR A 497 -5.84 -17.85 19.89
N GLY A 498 -6.32 -18.19 18.70
CA GLY A 498 -5.62 -17.98 17.43
C GLY A 498 -5.26 -16.51 17.17
N THR A 499 -6.11 -15.57 17.57
CA THR A 499 -5.80 -14.12 17.52
C THR A 499 -4.54 -13.76 18.32
N GLN A 500 -4.26 -14.48 19.41
CA GLN A 500 -3.09 -14.24 20.25
C GLN A 500 -1.79 -14.74 19.60
N TYR A 501 -1.85 -15.53 18.52
CA TYR A 501 -0.65 -16.11 17.89
C TYR A 501 0.21 -15.04 17.21
N ALA A 502 -0.37 -13.89 16.86
CA ALA A 502 0.41 -12.74 16.39
C ALA A 502 1.44 -12.25 17.43
N LEU A 503 1.16 -12.41 18.74
CA LEU A 503 2.15 -12.13 19.79
C LEU A 503 3.37 -13.06 19.69
N LEU A 504 3.14 -14.31 19.28
CA LEU A 504 4.19 -15.32 19.13
C LEU A 504 4.99 -15.09 17.84
N SER A 505 4.33 -14.70 16.75
CA SER A 505 4.97 -14.31 15.48
C SER A 505 5.90 -13.09 15.65
N ASP A 506 5.49 -12.12 16.47
CA ASP A 506 6.29 -10.92 16.78
C ASP A 506 7.55 -11.24 17.62
N ALA A 507 7.59 -12.39 18.32
CA ALA A 507 8.66 -12.77 19.24
C ALA A 507 9.19 -14.20 18.96
N PRO A 508 9.92 -14.40 17.85
CA PRO A 508 10.36 -15.73 17.41
C PRO A 508 11.37 -16.42 18.36
N SER A 509 11.93 -15.70 19.33
CA SER A 509 12.84 -16.24 20.35
C SER A 509 12.14 -16.92 21.53
N LEU A 510 10.81 -16.80 21.65
CA LEU A 510 10.05 -17.44 22.73
C LEU A 510 10.21 -18.96 22.71
N SER A 511 10.46 -19.56 23.86
CA SER A 511 10.58 -21.00 24.02
C SER A 511 9.22 -21.70 23.98
N ASP A 512 9.20 -22.98 23.61
CA ASP A 512 7.99 -23.82 23.74
C ASP A 512 7.42 -23.81 25.16
N GLU A 513 8.28 -23.76 26.18
CA GLU A 513 7.86 -23.75 27.59
C GLU A 513 7.05 -22.49 27.91
N THR A 514 7.55 -21.31 27.51
CA THR A 514 6.85 -20.04 27.72
C THR A 514 5.53 -19.99 26.96
N ILE A 515 5.50 -20.48 25.71
CA ILE A 515 4.27 -20.53 24.91
C ILE A 515 3.21 -21.41 25.60
N LEU A 516 3.59 -22.61 26.04
CA LEU A 516 2.66 -23.52 26.72
C LEU A 516 2.18 -22.95 28.05
N ALA A 517 3.09 -22.38 28.86
CA ALA A 517 2.73 -21.73 30.12
C ALA A 517 1.75 -20.57 29.92
N MET A 518 1.92 -19.79 28.84
CA MET A 518 1.03 -18.69 28.49
C MET A 518 -0.37 -19.22 28.15
N LEU A 519 -0.49 -20.28 27.34
CA LEU A 519 -1.77 -20.90 27.01
C LEU A 519 -2.47 -21.47 28.25
N ASP A 520 -1.72 -22.12 29.15
CA ASP A 520 -2.25 -22.66 30.40
C ASP A 520 -2.76 -21.55 31.31
N THR A 521 -2.01 -20.45 31.41
CA THR A 521 -2.42 -19.27 32.19
C THR A 521 -3.68 -18.65 31.61
N MET A 522 -3.75 -18.42 30.29
CA MET A 522 -4.96 -17.89 29.62
C MET A 522 -6.18 -18.78 29.86
N ALA A 523 -6.01 -20.11 29.81
CA ALA A 523 -7.06 -21.07 30.13
C ALA A 523 -7.49 -21.01 31.61
N GLY A 524 -6.53 -20.82 32.53
CA GLY A 524 -6.80 -20.62 33.96
C GLY A 524 -7.58 -19.34 34.23
N LEU A 525 -7.17 -18.21 33.65
CA LEU A 525 -7.82 -16.91 33.81
C LEU A 525 -9.27 -16.93 33.31
N SER A 526 -9.52 -17.66 32.22
CA SER A 526 -10.87 -17.81 31.66
C SER A 526 -11.85 -18.53 32.60
N LYS A 527 -11.33 -19.31 33.57
CA LYS A 527 -12.12 -20.09 34.54
C LYS A 527 -12.44 -19.34 35.84
N ILE A 528 -11.95 -18.10 36.01
CA ILE A 528 -12.32 -17.27 37.16
C ILE A 528 -13.85 -17.08 37.16
N LYS A 529 -14.49 -17.39 38.29
CA LYS A 529 -15.95 -17.40 38.41
C LYS A 529 -16.54 -16.01 38.56
N ASP A 530 -15.91 -15.16 39.36
CA ASP A 530 -16.34 -13.77 39.51
C ASP A 530 -16.01 -12.99 38.24
N HIS A 531 -17.03 -12.41 37.61
CA HIS A 531 -16.88 -11.73 36.33
C HIS A 531 -16.08 -10.43 36.45
N GLY A 532 -16.23 -9.68 37.56
CA GLY A 532 -15.49 -8.44 37.78
C GLY A 532 -13.99 -8.74 37.92
N GLN A 533 -13.65 -9.62 38.86
CA GLN A 533 -12.30 -10.11 39.07
C GLN A 533 -11.69 -10.71 37.80
N ARG A 534 -12.47 -11.51 37.04
CA ARG A 534 -12.00 -12.08 35.77
C ARG A 534 -11.66 -10.99 34.76
N SER A 535 -12.53 -10.01 34.59
CA SER A 535 -12.31 -8.88 33.66
C SER A 535 -11.05 -8.10 34.03
N ASP A 536 -10.88 -7.78 35.31
CA ASP A 536 -9.71 -7.04 35.79
C ASP A 536 -8.41 -7.84 35.67
N THR A 537 -8.46 -9.13 36.02
CA THR A 537 -7.30 -10.02 35.93
C THR A 537 -6.83 -10.17 34.49
N ILE A 538 -7.75 -10.42 33.57
CA ILE A 538 -7.44 -10.58 32.15
C ILE A 538 -6.97 -9.25 31.55
N GLY A 539 -7.65 -8.15 31.88
CA GLY A 539 -7.27 -6.83 31.38
C GLY A 539 -5.88 -6.41 31.82
N MET A 540 -5.53 -6.67 33.08
CA MET A 540 -4.22 -6.36 33.63
C MET A 540 -3.12 -7.25 33.02
N PHE A 541 -3.38 -8.56 32.86
CA PHE A 541 -2.47 -9.49 32.19
C PHE A 541 -2.19 -9.06 30.75
N GLN A 542 -3.26 -8.85 29.96
CA GLN A 542 -3.14 -8.46 28.57
C GLN A 542 -2.46 -7.09 28.41
N ALA A 543 -2.70 -6.13 29.32
CA ALA A 543 -2.02 -4.84 29.29
C ALA A 543 -0.50 -4.99 29.48
N LEU A 544 -0.06 -5.79 30.44
CA LEU A 544 1.38 -6.03 30.66
C LEU A 544 2.02 -6.79 29.50
N VAL A 545 1.33 -7.78 28.92
CA VAL A 545 1.78 -8.48 27.71
C VAL A 545 1.84 -7.53 26.50
N SER A 546 0.88 -6.61 26.37
CA SER A 546 0.88 -5.59 25.32
C SER A 546 2.05 -4.61 25.47
N VAL A 547 2.35 -4.15 26.69
CA VAL A 547 3.52 -3.30 26.96
C VAL A 547 4.83 -4.06 26.72
N TRP A 548 4.91 -5.33 27.12
CA TRP A 548 6.04 -6.21 26.78
C TRP A 548 6.25 -6.28 25.26
N GLN A 549 5.19 -6.52 24.49
CA GLN A 549 5.26 -6.57 23.03
C GLN A 549 5.74 -5.25 22.43
N ILE A 550 5.26 -4.12 22.96
CA ILE A 550 5.69 -2.77 22.54
C ILE A 550 7.21 -2.60 22.79
N PHE A 551 7.71 -3.00 23.95
CA PHE A 551 9.13 -2.88 24.28
C PHE A 551 10.03 -3.81 23.45
N CYS A 552 9.57 -5.03 23.14
CA CYS A 552 10.25 -5.92 22.21
C CYS A 552 10.32 -5.32 20.80
N ARG A 553 9.20 -4.80 20.27
CA ARG A 553 9.14 -4.20 18.92
C ARG A 553 10.01 -2.95 18.79
N GLN A 554 10.11 -2.16 19.85
CA GLN A 554 10.97 -0.97 19.89
C GLN A 554 12.45 -1.29 20.19
N GLY A 555 12.81 -2.58 20.37
CA GLY A 555 14.17 -3.02 20.67
C GLY A 555 14.68 -2.64 22.06
N GLN A 556 13.79 -2.23 22.97
CA GLN A 556 14.13 -1.90 24.36
C GLN A 556 14.31 -3.15 25.23
N ILE A 557 13.53 -4.20 24.92
CA ILE A 557 13.82 -5.56 25.36
C ILE A 557 14.47 -6.26 24.17
N LEU A 558 15.71 -6.71 24.34
CA LEU A 558 16.43 -7.42 23.28
C LEU A 558 15.74 -8.74 22.96
N GLU A 559 15.76 -9.17 21.70
CA GLU A 559 15.13 -10.42 21.25
C GLU A 559 15.60 -11.64 22.07
N SER A 560 16.89 -11.70 22.42
CA SER A 560 17.46 -12.77 23.25
C SER A 560 16.96 -12.78 24.70
N GLN A 561 16.38 -11.68 25.17
CA GLN A 561 15.85 -11.53 26.52
C GLN A 561 14.33 -11.57 26.56
N ALA A 562 13.63 -11.60 25.42
CA ALA A 562 12.18 -11.47 25.34
C ALA A 562 11.40 -12.58 26.08
N ASP A 563 11.95 -13.80 26.12
CA ASP A 563 11.32 -14.98 26.74
C ASP A 563 11.15 -14.87 28.26
N ARG A 564 12.21 -14.51 28.98
CA ARG A 564 12.24 -14.43 30.44
C ARG A 564 11.16 -13.50 31.07
N PRO A 565 11.00 -12.23 30.64
CA PRO A 565 9.98 -11.35 31.21
C PRO A 565 8.57 -11.84 30.89
N LEU A 566 8.30 -12.40 29.70
CA LEU A 566 6.99 -12.95 29.38
C LEU A 566 6.65 -14.16 30.26
N LYS A 567 7.62 -15.07 30.45
CA LYS A 567 7.47 -16.20 31.38
C LYS A 567 7.18 -15.73 32.80
N SER A 568 7.92 -14.73 33.27
CA SER A 568 7.69 -14.14 34.60
C SER A 568 6.31 -13.50 34.73
N LEU A 569 5.82 -12.79 33.71
CA LEU A 569 4.46 -12.24 33.72
C LEU A 569 3.41 -13.36 33.79
N THR A 570 3.61 -14.42 33.01
CA THR A 570 2.73 -15.58 32.97
C THR A 570 2.62 -16.23 34.35
N ASP A 571 3.77 -16.49 35.00
CA ASP A 571 3.82 -17.12 36.32
C ASP A 571 3.17 -16.25 37.41
N LEU A 572 3.34 -14.92 37.35
CA LEU A 572 2.71 -13.99 38.30
C LEU A 572 1.18 -14.09 38.25
N PHE A 573 0.59 -14.18 37.05
CA PHE A 573 -0.87 -14.20 36.89
C PHE A 573 -1.47 -15.59 37.08
N ALA A 574 -0.70 -16.66 36.84
CA ALA A 574 -1.13 -18.02 37.17
C ALA A 574 -1.38 -18.22 38.68
N ALA A 575 -0.73 -17.42 39.53
CA ALA A 575 -0.85 -17.50 40.98
C ALA A 575 -2.01 -16.67 41.58
N VAL A 576 -2.67 -15.81 40.80
CA VAL A 576 -3.68 -14.85 41.30
C VAL A 576 -4.99 -15.54 41.68
N LYS A 577 -5.46 -15.33 42.92
CA LYS A 577 -6.74 -15.86 43.43
C LYS A 577 -7.70 -14.79 43.92
N ASN A 578 -7.21 -13.60 44.27
CA ASN A 578 -8.00 -12.48 44.82
C ASN A 578 -7.44 -11.13 44.33
N ASP A 579 -8.17 -10.03 44.57
CA ASP A 579 -7.82 -8.70 44.07
C ASP A 579 -6.52 -8.14 44.68
N ARG A 580 -6.17 -8.55 45.91
CA ARG A 580 -4.89 -8.16 46.52
C ARG A 580 -3.73 -8.77 45.74
N GLU A 581 -3.79 -10.08 45.49
CA GLU A 581 -2.79 -10.77 44.68
C GLU A 581 -2.76 -10.25 43.24
N LEU A 582 -3.91 -9.86 42.68
CA LEU A 582 -3.98 -9.20 41.38
C LEU A 582 -3.21 -7.88 41.37
N PHE A 583 -3.44 -7.00 42.35
CA PHE A 583 -2.69 -5.74 42.46
C PHE A 583 -1.18 -5.98 42.57
N ASP A 584 -0.77 -6.96 43.39
CA ASP A 584 0.62 -7.31 43.61
C ASP A 584 1.28 -7.90 42.36
N ALA A 585 0.55 -8.73 41.61
CA ALA A 585 0.96 -9.25 40.31
C ALA A 585 1.12 -8.11 39.29
N GLY A 586 0.20 -7.16 39.24
CA GLY A 586 0.28 -5.97 38.40
C GLY A 586 1.51 -5.11 38.69
N ARG A 587 1.72 -4.78 39.98
CA ARG A 587 2.89 -4.01 40.44
C ARG A 587 4.19 -4.75 40.15
N SER A 588 4.24 -6.05 40.38
CA SER A 588 5.40 -6.89 40.09
C SER A 588 5.67 -6.98 38.60
N GLY A 589 4.63 -7.05 37.77
CA GLY A 589 4.74 -7.05 36.31
C GLY A 589 5.35 -5.75 35.77
N VAL A 590 4.94 -4.58 36.28
CA VAL A 590 5.58 -3.30 35.94
C VAL A 590 7.08 -3.34 36.29
N ARG A 591 7.44 -3.86 37.46
CA ARG A 591 8.85 -4.00 37.86
C ARG A 591 9.61 -4.95 36.93
N THR A 592 9.03 -6.09 36.56
CA THR A 592 9.62 -7.05 35.62
C THR A 592 9.93 -6.39 34.28
N LEU A 593 8.99 -5.61 33.73
CA LEU A 593 9.19 -4.92 32.45
C LEU A 593 10.24 -3.80 32.53
N LEU A 594 10.20 -2.97 33.57
CA LEU A 594 11.20 -1.92 33.77
C LEU A 594 12.61 -2.51 33.98
N SER A 595 12.72 -3.62 34.71
CA SER A 595 14.00 -4.32 34.88
C SER A 595 14.51 -4.91 33.56
N ALA A 596 13.64 -5.49 32.73
CA ALA A 596 14.00 -6.05 31.43
C ALA A 596 14.49 -4.99 30.42
N THR A 597 14.09 -3.72 30.59
CA THR A 597 14.58 -2.60 29.76
C THR A 597 15.86 -1.95 30.31
N GLY A 598 16.44 -2.49 31.38
CA GLY A 598 17.62 -1.92 32.04
C GLY A 598 17.34 -0.62 32.81
N SER A 599 16.07 -0.34 33.14
CA SER A 599 15.71 0.86 33.91
C SER A 599 16.17 0.75 35.37
N SER A 600 16.76 1.82 35.91
CA SER A 600 17.25 1.87 37.30
C SER A 600 16.11 1.90 38.32
N GLU A 601 16.30 1.28 39.49
CA GLU A 601 15.25 1.09 40.50
C GLU A 601 14.70 2.38 41.13
N GLY A 602 15.48 3.47 41.16
CA GLY A 602 15.12 4.74 41.80
C GLY A 602 14.34 5.73 40.93
N VAL A 603 14.13 5.43 39.63
CA VAL A 603 13.45 6.36 38.70
C VAL A 603 11.93 6.29 38.87
N SER A 604 11.25 7.41 38.64
CA SER A 604 9.78 7.47 38.58
C SER A 604 9.24 6.44 37.59
N ARG A 605 8.53 5.43 38.09
CA ARG A 605 7.97 4.34 37.26
C ARG A 605 6.96 4.84 36.24
N GLN A 606 6.20 5.89 36.57
CA GLN A 606 5.25 6.51 35.66
C GLN A 606 5.98 7.19 34.49
N ASP A 607 6.91 8.09 34.81
CA ASP A 607 7.61 8.88 33.80
C ASP A 607 8.46 7.97 32.92
N ARG A 608 9.13 6.98 33.53
CA ARG A 608 9.91 6.00 32.79
C ARG A 608 9.07 5.15 31.85
N MET A 609 7.83 4.81 32.24
CA MET A 609 6.91 4.10 31.35
C MET A 609 6.54 4.97 30.15
N LEU A 610 6.20 6.24 30.35
CA LEU A 610 5.88 7.17 29.26
C LEU A 610 7.08 7.42 28.33
N GLU A 611 8.27 7.57 28.88
CA GLU A 611 9.53 7.65 28.15
C GLU A 611 9.75 6.42 27.24
N LEU A 612 9.62 5.21 27.79
CA LEU A 612 9.81 3.97 27.04
C LEU A 612 8.71 3.78 25.97
N LEU A 613 7.46 4.16 26.26
CA LEU A 613 6.39 4.12 25.28
C LEU A 613 6.62 5.10 24.13
N ALA A 614 7.17 6.29 24.41
CA ALA A 614 7.49 7.27 23.39
C ALA A 614 8.61 6.79 22.47
N GLY A 615 9.64 6.11 23.00
CA GLY A 615 10.79 5.69 22.24
C GLY A 615 12.05 5.38 23.06
N ASN A 616 13.19 5.30 22.38
CA ASN A 616 14.49 4.98 22.98
C ASN A 616 14.89 5.99 24.08
N ALA A 617 15.64 5.53 25.08
CA ALA A 617 16.07 6.31 26.26
C ALA A 617 17.18 7.36 25.97
N ALA A 618 17.78 7.35 24.79
CA ALA A 618 18.80 8.31 24.35
C ALA A 618 18.58 8.72 22.87
N PRO A 619 17.49 9.45 22.56
CA PRO A 619 17.23 9.91 21.20
C PRO A 619 18.23 10.98 20.79
N ALA A 620 18.65 10.96 19.52
CA ALA A 620 19.50 12.00 18.93
C ALA A 620 18.80 13.37 18.91
N ASP A 621 17.49 13.38 18.68
CA ASP A 621 16.64 14.56 18.74
C ASP A 621 15.80 14.55 20.03
N GLN A 622 16.30 15.29 21.04
CA GLN A 622 15.67 15.41 22.35
C GLN A 622 14.38 16.23 22.33
N GLU A 623 14.24 17.18 21.39
CA GLU A 623 13.06 18.04 21.31
C GLU A 623 11.86 17.24 20.80
N THR A 624 12.03 16.56 19.66
CA THR A 624 11.01 15.68 19.08
C THR A 624 10.59 14.59 20.08
N TYR A 625 11.55 14.02 20.81
CA TYR A 625 11.24 13.04 21.85
C TYR A 625 10.41 13.62 23.00
N ARG A 626 10.78 14.79 23.53
CA ARG A 626 9.99 15.46 24.58
C ARG A 626 8.57 15.78 24.12
N GLN A 627 8.39 16.18 22.87
CA GLN A 627 7.06 16.40 22.29
C GLN A 627 6.25 15.10 22.26
N ALA A 628 6.85 13.98 21.83
CA ALA A 628 6.19 12.66 21.84
C ALA A 628 5.80 12.22 23.27
N VAL A 629 6.69 12.35 24.24
CA VAL A 629 6.40 12.05 25.67
C VAL A 629 5.27 12.94 26.18
N SER A 630 5.30 14.23 25.86
CA SER A 630 4.26 15.20 26.26
C SER A 630 2.90 14.86 25.66
N GLU A 631 2.85 14.37 24.42
CA GLU A 631 1.60 13.93 23.79
C GLU A 631 1.02 12.71 24.52
N LEU A 632 1.84 11.70 24.82
CA LEU A 632 1.41 10.52 25.58
C LEU A 632 0.90 10.90 26.98
N ALA A 633 1.64 11.77 27.69
CA ALA A 633 1.23 12.29 28.99
C ALA A 633 -0.11 13.04 28.90
N SER A 634 -0.30 13.87 27.86
CA SER A 634 -1.55 14.59 27.65
C SER A 634 -2.73 13.65 27.42
N LEU A 635 -2.58 12.60 26.61
CA LEU A 635 -3.64 11.62 26.37
C LEU A 635 -3.97 10.81 27.64
N PHE A 636 -2.95 10.46 28.43
CA PHE A 636 -3.12 9.79 29.72
C PHE A 636 -3.95 10.65 30.69
N GLU A 637 -3.66 11.96 30.75
CA GLU A 637 -4.41 12.92 31.55
C GLU A 637 -5.84 13.14 31.06
N LEU A 638 -6.06 13.20 29.73
CA LEU A 638 -7.40 13.35 29.14
C LEU A 638 -8.31 12.17 29.47
N GLN A 639 -7.76 10.96 29.54
CA GLN A 639 -8.46 9.76 29.99
C GLN A 639 -8.69 9.71 31.51
N ARG A 640 -8.23 10.71 32.26
CA ARG A 640 -8.37 10.79 33.73
C ARG A 640 -7.80 9.57 34.45
N LEU A 641 -6.73 9.00 33.91
CA LEU A 641 -6.08 7.83 34.51
C LEU A 641 -5.32 8.22 35.78
N VAL A 642 -5.11 7.26 36.67
CA VAL A 642 -4.37 7.47 37.93
C VAL A 642 -2.93 7.04 37.73
N SER A 643 -1.96 7.88 38.08
CA SER A 643 -0.54 7.54 37.85
C SER A 643 -0.09 6.32 38.67
N LEU A 644 0.88 5.56 38.13
CA LEU A 644 1.55 4.47 38.85
C LEU A 644 2.16 4.95 40.16
N LYS A 645 2.69 6.18 40.20
CA LYS A 645 3.23 6.79 41.41
C LYS A 645 2.17 6.90 42.49
N THR A 646 1.01 7.49 42.17
CA THR A 646 -0.11 7.61 43.12
C THR A 646 -0.56 6.26 43.64
N LEU A 647 -0.70 5.25 42.76
CA LEU A 647 -1.16 3.92 43.14
C LEU A 647 -0.15 3.19 44.03
N PHE A 648 1.14 3.23 43.70
CA PHE A 648 2.17 2.50 44.44
C PHE A 648 2.53 3.18 45.76
N ASP A 649 2.60 4.52 45.81
CA ASP A 649 2.79 5.24 47.09
C ASP A 649 1.64 4.92 48.05
N LEU A 650 0.40 4.90 47.54
CA LEU A 650 -0.78 4.58 48.34
C LEU A 650 -0.78 3.12 48.79
N ALA A 651 -0.34 2.18 47.95
CA ALA A 651 -0.20 0.78 48.33
C ALA A 651 0.84 0.57 49.43
N ASP A 652 1.99 1.25 49.36
CA ASP A 652 3.03 1.23 50.40
C ASP A 652 2.50 1.82 51.71
N HIS A 653 1.73 2.90 51.62
CA HIS A 653 1.08 3.50 52.79
C HIS A 653 0.03 2.58 53.40
N LEU A 654 -0.83 1.94 52.60
CA LEU A 654 -1.83 0.97 53.08
C LEU A 654 -1.18 -0.23 53.77
N GLU A 655 -0.03 -0.69 53.26
CA GLU A 655 0.76 -1.73 53.93
C GLU A 655 1.28 -1.24 55.29
N SER A 656 1.75 0.00 55.38
CA SER A 656 2.23 0.60 56.64
C SER A 656 1.08 0.78 57.64
N VAL A 657 -0.13 1.13 57.17
CA VAL A 657 -1.36 1.18 58.00
C VAL A 657 -1.70 -0.19 58.58
N SER A 658 -1.52 -1.27 57.81
CA SER A 658 -1.71 -2.65 58.32
C SER A 658 -0.73 -3.03 59.45
N ARG A 659 0.39 -2.30 59.56
CA ARG A 659 1.39 -2.43 60.62
C ARG A 659 1.18 -1.47 61.80
N GLY A 660 0.10 -0.67 61.78
CA GLY A 660 -0.30 0.20 62.89
C GLY A 660 -0.16 1.71 62.64
N GLU A 661 0.30 2.13 61.44
CA GLU A 661 0.37 3.55 61.11
C GLU A 661 -1.01 4.16 60.81
N LYS A 662 -1.13 5.49 60.94
CA LYS A 662 -2.37 6.21 60.60
C LYS A 662 -2.47 6.42 59.09
N LEU A 663 -3.70 6.36 58.55
CA LEU A 663 -3.96 6.65 57.15
C LEU A 663 -3.60 8.11 56.81
N ASN A 664 -2.80 8.31 55.77
CA ASN A 664 -2.53 9.64 55.23
C ASN A 664 -3.73 10.12 54.41
N VAL A 665 -4.56 10.96 55.04
CA VAL A 665 -5.80 11.49 54.45
C VAL A 665 -5.52 12.28 53.16
N ALA A 666 -4.38 12.97 53.06
CA ALA A 666 -4.04 13.72 51.85
C ALA A 666 -3.82 12.80 50.64
N MET A 667 -3.19 11.63 50.82
CA MET A 667 -3.00 10.65 49.74
C MET A 667 -4.33 10.05 49.28
N ALA A 668 -5.20 9.68 50.23
CA ALA A 668 -6.54 9.19 49.91
C ALA A 668 -7.38 10.25 49.17
N ASN A 669 -7.28 11.53 49.58
CA ASN A 669 -7.97 12.64 48.93
C ASN A 669 -7.46 12.90 47.51
N ARG A 670 -6.16 12.70 47.21
CA ARG A 670 -5.65 12.81 45.82
C ARG A 670 -6.29 11.77 44.91
N LEU A 671 -6.43 10.53 45.36
CA LEU A 671 -7.12 9.50 44.60
C LEU A 671 -8.61 9.86 44.42
N ALA A 672 -9.28 10.23 45.51
CA ALA A 672 -10.70 10.61 45.47
C ALA A 672 -10.97 11.80 44.54
N ALA A 673 -10.08 12.82 44.55
CA ALA A 673 -10.16 13.94 43.62
C ALA A 673 -10.08 13.47 42.17
N ARG A 674 -9.13 12.59 41.85
CA ARG A 674 -9.00 12.05 40.49
C ARG A 674 -10.21 11.21 40.06
N ILE A 675 -10.74 10.38 40.96
CA ILE A 675 -11.97 9.59 40.72
C ILE A 675 -13.18 10.52 40.49
N SER A 676 -13.25 11.65 41.20
CA SER A 676 -14.36 12.61 41.05
C SER A 676 -14.38 13.32 39.68
N GLU A 677 -13.25 13.36 38.97
CA GLU A 677 -13.15 13.91 37.61
C GLU A 677 -13.80 13.00 36.54
N ILE A 678 -14.15 11.75 36.88
CA ILE A 678 -14.78 10.80 35.97
C ILE A 678 -16.24 11.23 35.71
N ARG A 679 -16.45 11.93 34.58
CA ARG A 679 -17.77 12.35 34.10
C ARG A 679 -18.43 11.24 33.29
N LEU A 680 -19.66 10.87 33.64
CA LEU A 680 -20.47 9.96 32.84
C LEU A 680 -21.19 10.72 31.72
N PRO A 681 -21.37 10.12 30.53
CA PRO A 681 -22.30 10.63 29.52
C PRO A 681 -23.70 10.80 30.13
N ARG A 682 -24.43 11.85 29.72
CA ARG A 682 -25.83 12.02 30.11
C ARG A 682 -26.64 10.89 29.47
N THR A 683 -27.07 9.91 30.26
CA THR A 683 -27.84 8.76 29.78
C THR A 683 -29.30 9.16 29.58
N THR A 684 -29.81 9.01 28.37
CA THR A 684 -31.25 9.16 28.06
C THR A 684 -32.06 7.86 28.28
N LEU A 685 -31.37 6.74 28.51
CA LEU A 685 -31.98 5.40 28.68
C LEU A 685 -32.15 5.03 30.15
N THR A 686 -33.29 4.43 30.46
CA THR A 686 -33.64 3.86 31.76
C THR A 686 -32.85 2.57 32.04
N SER A 687 -32.73 2.16 33.31
CA SER A 687 -32.04 0.92 33.68
C SER A 687 -32.65 -0.35 33.04
N VAL A 688 -33.95 -0.33 32.74
CA VAL A 688 -34.65 -1.44 32.07
C VAL A 688 -34.27 -1.52 30.59
N GLU A 689 -34.22 -0.38 29.89
CA GLU A 689 -33.74 -0.31 28.50
C GLU A 689 -32.26 -0.73 28.41
N LYS A 690 -31.42 -0.29 29.34
CA LYS A 690 -30.01 -0.71 29.38
C LYS A 690 -29.84 -2.23 29.51
N ASN A 691 -30.66 -2.86 30.36
CA ASN A 691 -30.60 -4.30 30.62
C ASN A 691 -31.19 -5.14 29.48
N SER A 692 -32.22 -4.67 28.77
CA SER A 692 -32.82 -5.41 27.65
C SER A 692 -31.90 -5.51 26.43
N PHE A 693 -31.03 -4.51 26.22
CA PHE A 693 -30.08 -4.50 25.10
C PHE A 693 -28.70 -5.13 25.41
N SER A 694 -28.48 -5.64 26.63
CA SER A 694 -27.19 -6.27 27.04
C SER A 694 -25.94 -5.40 26.81
N PHE A 695 -26.06 -4.07 26.99
CA PHE A 695 -24.97 -3.12 26.75
C PHE A 695 -23.88 -3.15 27.84
N GLY A 696 -23.07 -4.22 27.91
CA GLY A 696 -21.89 -4.35 28.81
C GLY A 696 -22.10 -3.83 30.22
N TYR A 697 -23.07 -4.45 30.86
CA TYR A 697 -23.33 -4.41 32.29
C TYR A 697 -22.04 -4.40 33.13
N TRP A 698 -21.06 -5.25 32.81
CA TRP A 698 -19.80 -5.35 33.55
C TRP A 698 -18.92 -4.12 33.42
N THR A 699 -18.89 -3.49 32.24
CA THR A 699 -18.15 -2.26 32.00
C THR A 699 -18.75 -1.08 32.77
N GLU A 700 -20.08 -0.95 32.78
CA GLU A 700 -20.75 0.09 33.56
C GLU A 700 -20.55 -0.13 35.07
N LYS A 701 -20.69 -1.38 35.53
CA LYS A 701 -20.47 -1.77 36.92
C LYS A 701 -19.04 -1.46 37.37
N HIS A 702 -18.02 -1.77 36.57
CA HIS A 702 -16.61 -1.42 36.82
C HIS A 702 -16.43 0.09 37.06
N VAL A 703 -16.96 0.92 36.15
CA VAL A 703 -16.87 2.38 36.28
C VAL A 703 -17.63 2.88 37.50
N GLU A 704 -18.80 2.30 37.81
CA GLU A 704 -19.59 2.67 38.98
C GLU A 704 -18.91 2.30 40.30
N GLU A 705 -18.31 1.10 40.39
CA GLU A 705 -17.57 0.63 41.56
C GLU A 705 -16.34 1.50 41.83
N GLN A 706 -15.60 1.88 40.79
CA GLN A 706 -14.49 2.83 40.92
C GLN A 706 -14.96 4.20 41.44
N ARG A 707 -16.07 4.73 40.92
CA ARG A 707 -16.61 6.03 41.36
C ARG A 707 -17.11 6.01 42.80
N LYS A 708 -17.58 4.87 43.27
CA LYS A 708 -18.05 4.67 44.65
C LYS A 708 -16.92 4.35 45.64
N LEU A 709 -15.69 4.15 45.17
CA LEU A 709 -14.56 3.80 46.01
C LEU A 709 -14.28 4.89 47.05
N ASN A 710 -14.43 4.55 48.33
CA ASN A 710 -14.04 5.40 49.45
C ASN A 710 -13.02 4.65 50.32
N LEU A 711 -11.74 4.87 50.04
CA LEU A 711 -10.65 4.21 50.76
C LEU A 711 -10.61 4.53 52.24
N ARG A 712 -10.95 5.77 52.62
CA ARG A 712 -10.99 6.16 54.03
C ARG A 712 -12.01 5.30 54.79
N GLN A 713 -13.22 5.20 54.24
CA GLN A 713 -14.27 4.38 54.84
C GLN A 713 -13.90 2.88 54.83
N ALA A 714 -13.23 2.39 53.79
CA ALA A 714 -12.77 1.01 53.72
C ALA A 714 -11.73 0.69 54.81
N VAL A 715 -10.75 1.59 55.01
CA VAL A 715 -9.72 1.47 56.06
C VAL A 715 -10.33 1.57 57.46
N GLU A 716 -11.26 2.51 57.67
CA GLU A 716 -11.99 2.64 58.95
C GLU A 716 -12.80 1.38 59.29
N LYS A 717 -13.48 0.78 58.29
CA LYS A 717 -14.22 -0.49 58.47
C LYS A 717 -13.31 -1.69 58.73
N ALA A 718 -12.09 -1.66 58.24
CA ALA A 718 -11.09 -2.70 58.44
C ALA A 718 -10.23 -2.48 59.70
N ALA A 719 -10.40 -1.34 60.39
CA ALA A 719 -9.62 -0.99 61.56
C ALA A 719 -9.70 -2.08 62.65
N GLY A 720 -8.55 -2.39 63.27
CA GLY A 720 -8.43 -3.45 64.28
C GLY A 720 -8.28 -4.87 63.73
N ASN A 721 -8.30 -5.08 62.40
CA ASN A 721 -7.99 -6.37 61.78
C ASN A 721 -6.87 -6.23 60.73
N PRO A 722 -5.61 -6.62 61.07
CA PRO A 722 -4.47 -6.49 60.16
C PRO A 722 -4.65 -7.21 58.81
N GLU A 723 -5.31 -8.36 58.78
CA GLU A 723 -5.54 -9.10 57.52
C GLU A 723 -6.55 -8.39 56.62
N LYS A 724 -7.65 -7.87 57.17
CA LYS A 724 -8.60 -7.04 56.40
C LYS A 724 -7.97 -5.74 55.91
N LEU A 725 -7.06 -5.15 56.69
CA LEU A 725 -6.30 -3.97 56.26
C LEU A 725 -5.39 -4.29 55.07
N LYS A 726 -4.73 -5.44 55.06
CA LYS A 726 -3.94 -5.90 53.89
C LYS A 726 -4.82 -6.12 52.66
N GLU A 727 -6.05 -6.60 52.83
CA GLU A 727 -7.01 -6.78 51.73
C GLU A 727 -7.43 -5.45 51.08
N THR A 728 -7.42 -4.32 51.80
CA THR A 728 -7.81 -3.01 51.24
C THR A 728 -6.95 -2.57 50.05
N ARG A 729 -5.72 -3.06 49.94
CA ARG A 729 -4.86 -2.84 48.76
C ARG A 729 -5.47 -3.40 47.47
N GLY A 730 -6.24 -4.49 47.57
CA GLY A 730 -6.96 -5.09 46.44
C GLY A 730 -7.95 -4.12 45.78
N LEU A 731 -8.48 -3.14 46.53
CA LEU A 731 -9.37 -2.10 45.99
C LEU A 731 -8.71 -1.20 44.94
N LEU A 732 -7.37 -1.21 44.86
CA LEU A 732 -6.60 -0.48 43.85
C LEU A 732 -6.42 -1.28 42.54
N ALA A 733 -6.72 -2.58 42.52
CA ALA A 733 -6.49 -3.45 41.36
C ALA A 733 -7.26 -3.00 40.11
N PRO A 734 -8.57 -2.65 40.17
CA PRO A 734 -9.31 -2.19 39.00
C PRO A 734 -8.75 -0.88 38.42
N ILE A 735 -8.24 0.02 39.29
CA ILE A 735 -7.66 1.30 38.87
C ILE A 735 -6.27 1.10 38.25
N LEU A 736 -5.48 0.16 38.80
CA LEU A 736 -4.21 -0.25 38.20
C LEU A 736 -4.44 -0.90 36.83
N ARG A 737 -5.47 -1.73 36.67
CA ARG A 737 -5.87 -2.29 35.37
C ARG A 737 -6.10 -1.19 34.34
N ASP A 738 -6.89 -0.18 34.66
CA ASP A 738 -7.18 0.93 33.72
C ASP A 738 -5.92 1.71 33.34
N THR A 739 -5.04 1.93 34.31
CA THR A 739 -3.76 2.62 34.11
C THR A 739 -2.87 1.84 33.13
N LEU A 740 -2.77 0.53 33.31
CA LEU A 740 -1.95 -0.34 32.46
C LEU A 740 -2.55 -0.49 31.06
N VAL A 741 -3.88 -0.67 30.93
CA VAL A 741 -4.57 -0.68 29.63
C VAL A 741 -4.40 0.66 28.93
N GLY A 742 -4.42 1.76 29.69
CA GLY A 742 -4.19 3.11 29.21
C GLY A 742 -2.87 3.29 28.49
N PHE A 743 -1.79 2.64 28.96
CA PHE A 743 -0.49 2.69 28.29
C PHE A 743 -0.53 2.11 26.87
N SER A 744 -1.22 1.00 26.65
CA SER A 744 -1.42 0.44 25.31
C SER A 744 -2.26 1.37 24.42
N TYR A 745 -3.34 1.95 24.97
CA TYR A 745 -4.21 2.88 24.24
C TYR A 745 -3.49 4.15 23.78
N ILE A 746 -2.73 4.80 24.67
CA ILE A 746 -2.03 6.04 24.31
C ILE A 746 -0.88 5.77 23.34
N TYR A 747 -0.22 4.60 23.42
CA TYR A 747 0.83 4.22 22.47
C TYR A 747 0.29 4.06 21.05
N TYR A 748 -0.83 3.35 20.90
CA TYR A 748 -1.50 3.11 19.62
C TYR A 748 -2.50 4.21 19.24
N ALA A 749 -2.54 5.33 19.98
CA ALA A 749 -3.46 6.42 19.70
C ALA A 749 -3.28 6.92 18.26
N PRO A 750 -4.33 6.89 17.42
CA PRO A 750 -4.22 7.28 16.02
C PRO A 750 -3.90 8.78 15.90
N PRO A 751 -3.44 9.27 14.74
CA PRO A 751 -3.24 10.70 14.51
C PRO A 751 -4.52 11.48 14.84
N GLY A 752 -4.41 12.61 15.55
CA GLY A 752 -5.55 13.36 16.07
C GLY A 752 -6.13 12.76 17.38
N ALA A 753 -6.36 11.44 17.41
CA ALA A 753 -6.88 10.68 18.54
C ALA A 753 -8.21 11.23 19.10
N GLN A 754 -9.11 11.67 18.21
CA GLN A 754 -10.37 12.31 18.59
C GLN A 754 -11.23 11.44 19.49
N ILE A 755 -11.28 10.12 19.27
CA ILE A 755 -12.08 9.24 20.13
C ILE A 755 -11.56 9.23 21.59
N ILE A 756 -10.23 9.22 21.77
CA ILE A 756 -9.58 9.28 23.10
C ILE A 756 -9.72 10.67 23.70
N ARG A 757 -9.68 11.73 22.90
CA ARG A 757 -9.80 13.12 23.40
C ARG A 757 -11.23 13.46 23.83
N THR A 758 -12.22 12.95 23.11
CA THR A 758 -13.64 13.30 23.30
C THR A 758 -14.34 12.43 24.33
N ASN A 759 -13.93 11.17 24.47
CA ASN A 759 -14.50 10.24 25.43
C ASN A 759 -13.50 9.90 26.56
N PRO A 760 -13.56 10.57 27.73
CA PRO A 760 -12.62 10.34 28.83
C PRO A 760 -12.79 8.97 29.51
N LEU A 761 -13.81 8.19 29.15
CA LEU A 761 -14.06 6.84 29.68
C LEU A 761 -13.53 5.74 28.75
N PHE A 762 -13.06 6.07 27.55
CA PHE A 762 -12.87 5.09 26.48
C PHE A 762 -11.90 3.95 26.86
N VAL A 763 -10.80 4.26 27.56
CA VAL A 763 -9.84 3.25 28.06
C VAL A 763 -10.50 2.34 29.10
N ARG A 764 -11.08 2.93 30.15
CA ARG A 764 -11.68 2.16 31.25
C ARG A 764 -12.89 1.36 30.80
N SER A 765 -13.57 1.81 29.75
CA SER A 765 -14.71 1.15 29.14
C SER A 765 -14.37 -0.02 28.21
N HIS A 766 -13.10 -0.42 28.09
CA HIS A 766 -12.74 -1.63 27.37
C HIS A 766 -13.40 -2.87 27.99
N ASP A 767 -14.07 -3.70 27.19
CA ASP A 767 -14.79 -4.90 27.64
C ASP A 767 -14.02 -6.19 27.29
N PHE A 768 -13.31 -6.74 28.29
CA PHE A 768 -12.51 -7.96 28.12
C PHE A 768 -13.33 -9.25 28.11
N LEU A 769 -14.63 -9.21 28.36
CA LEU A 769 -15.46 -10.43 28.41
C LEU A 769 -16.34 -10.54 27.18
N GLY A 770 -16.90 -9.41 26.72
CA GLY A 770 -17.93 -9.36 25.70
C GLY A 770 -19.32 -9.68 26.26
N VAL A 771 -20.28 -9.85 25.35
CA VAL A 771 -21.68 -10.13 25.71
C VAL A 771 -21.82 -11.59 26.18
N LEU A 772 -22.66 -11.86 27.19
CA LEU A 772 -22.80 -13.20 27.80
C LEU A 772 -23.09 -14.34 26.80
N ALA A 773 -23.73 -14.04 25.66
CA ALA A 773 -24.00 -15.00 24.59
C ALA A 773 -22.81 -15.27 23.65
N ALA A 774 -21.77 -14.43 23.68
CA ALA A 774 -20.60 -14.50 22.80
C ALA A 774 -19.33 -14.03 23.54
N VAL A 775 -18.61 -14.98 24.16
CA VAL A 775 -17.34 -14.69 24.86
C VAL A 775 -16.28 -14.21 23.86
N ARG A 776 -15.71 -13.02 24.11
CA ARG A 776 -14.75 -12.35 23.20
C ARG A 776 -13.34 -12.19 23.78
N THR A 777 -13.11 -12.68 24.99
CA THR A 777 -11.90 -12.44 25.80
C THR A 777 -10.55 -12.56 25.12
N TRP A 778 -10.36 -13.58 24.28
CA TRP A 778 -9.10 -13.83 23.56
C TRP A 778 -9.24 -13.67 22.04
N ARG A 779 -10.36 -13.09 21.59
CA ARG A 779 -10.67 -12.80 20.19
C ARG A 779 -10.15 -11.43 19.77
N GLU A 780 -10.29 -11.14 18.48
CA GLU A 780 -9.94 -9.84 17.90
C GLU A 780 -10.64 -8.69 18.61
N THR A 781 -9.95 -7.55 18.70
CA THR A 781 -10.49 -6.33 19.25
C THR A 781 -11.51 -5.76 18.27
N GLU A 782 -12.74 -5.56 18.71
CA GLU A 782 -13.81 -5.04 17.85
C GLU A 782 -14.40 -3.77 18.46
N LEU A 783 -14.78 -2.81 17.61
CA LEU A 783 -15.54 -1.63 18.01
C LEU A 783 -17.02 -1.99 18.14
N PHE A 784 -17.63 -1.68 19.29
CA PHE A 784 -19.01 -2.03 19.59
C PHE A 784 -19.83 -0.82 20.05
N GLY A 785 -21.11 -0.82 19.68
CA GLY A 785 -22.07 0.19 20.13
C GLY A 785 -21.88 1.57 19.49
N THR A 786 -21.35 1.63 18.27
CA THR A 786 -21.26 2.85 17.46
C THR A 786 -22.63 3.38 17.05
N GLY A 787 -22.75 4.69 16.81
CA GLY A 787 -23.99 5.33 16.39
C GLY A 787 -25.04 5.57 17.49
N TRP A 788 -24.76 5.15 18.73
CA TRP A 788 -25.65 5.36 19.88
C TRP A 788 -25.18 6.53 20.76
N PRO A 789 -26.01 7.57 21.00
CA PRO A 789 -25.65 8.72 21.81
C PRO A 789 -25.22 8.37 23.25
N SER A 790 -25.76 7.27 23.81
CA SER A 790 -25.47 6.82 25.16
C SER A 790 -24.05 6.29 25.37
N ASN A 791 -23.35 5.91 24.28
CA ASN A 791 -22.07 5.21 24.35
C ASN A 791 -20.86 6.10 24.01
N GLY A 792 -21.06 7.42 23.81
CA GLY A 792 -19.95 8.37 23.63
C GLY A 792 -18.99 8.02 22.49
N GLY A 793 -19.49 7.46 21.38
CA GLY A 793 -18.69 6.98 20.25
C GLY A 793 -18.46 5.47 20.18
N GLY A 794 -18.89 4.72 21.21
CA GLY A 794 -18.73 3.26 21.30
C GLY A 794 -17.67 2.84 22.32
N ARG A 795 -17.38 1.54 22.39
CA ARG A 795 -16.29 0.97 23.20
C ARG A 795 -15.62 -0.18 22.47
N LEU A 796 -14.42 -0.53 22.89
CA LEU A 796 -13.73 -1.72 22.37
C LEU A 796 -14.04 -2.93 23.24
N LEU A 797 -14.16 -4.09 22.59
CA LEU A 797 -14.30 -5.40 23.24
C LEU A 797 -13.24 -6.38 22.75
N GLY A 798 -12.96 -7.39 23.56
CA GLY A 798 -12.07 -8.50 23.20
C GLY A 798 -10.66 -8.35 23.75
N SER A 799 -9.66 -8.86 23.01
CA SER A 799 -8.26 -8.79 23.46
C SER A 799 -7.59 -7.46 23.11
N LEU A 800 -6.36 -7.21 23.60
CA LEU A 800 -5.54 -6.05 23.20
C LEU A 800 -4.65 -6.30 21.97
N THR A 801 -4.56 -7.54 21.48
CA THR A 801 -3.67 -7.89 20.36
C THR A 801 -4.09 -7.21 19.04
N GLY A 802 -5.38 -6.90 18.88
CA GLY A 802 -5.92 -6.15 17.74
C GLY A 802 -6.11 -4.65 17.98
N LEU A 803 -5.65 -4.12 19.12
CA LEU A 803 -6.00 -2.78 19.60
C LEU A 803 -5.64 -1.68 18.60
N ALA A 804 -4.48 -1.79 17.96
CA ALA A 804 -3.99 -0.78 17.05
C ALA A 804 -4.91 -0.58 15.82
N TYR A 805 -5.40 -1.69 15.24
CA TYR A 805 -6.34 -1.64 14.12
C TYR A 805 -7.71 -1.13 14.57
N ALA A 806 -8.24 -1.63 15.69
CA ALA A 806 -9.54 -1.21 16.21
C ALA A 806 -9.59 0.28 16.59
N LEU A 807 -8.49 0.85 17.10
CA LEU A 807 -8.38 2.29 17.33
C LEU A 807 -8.38 3.08 16.03
N ALA A 808 -7.69 2.60 15.00
CA ALA A 808 -7.65 3.24 13.69
C ALA A 808 -9.02 3.19 12.98
N GLU A 809 -9.74 2.07 13.07
CA GLU A 809 -11.11 1.91 12.61
C GLU A 809 -12.06 2.88 13.33
N ALA A 810 -11.92 3.01 14.65
CA ALA A 810 -12.73 3.93 15.43
C ALA A 810 -12.47 5.40 15.07
N GLU A 811 -11.20 5.77 14.84
CA GLU A 811 -10.81 7.14 14.48
C GLU A 811 -11.24 7.54 13.07
N GLN A 812 -11.31 6.60 12.12
CA GLN A 812 -11.75 6.89 10.75
C GLN A 812 -13.08 7.65 10.71
N ASN A 813 -14.00 7.35 11.62
CA ASN A 813 -15.31 8.01 11.70
C ASN A 813 -15.24 9.49 12.13
N PHE A 814 -14.13 9.94 12.72
CA PHE A 814 -13.88 11.33 13.11
C PHE A 814 -13.12 12.13 12.05
N LEU A 815 -12.49 11.45 11.08
CA LEU A 815 -11.77 12.09 9.99
C LEU A 815 -12.77 12.51 8.91
N VAL A 816 -13.35 13.70 9.06
CA VAL A 816 -14.31 14.26 8.09
C VAL A 816 -13.55 14.62 6.80
N PRO A 817 -13.85 13.97 5.66
CA PRO A 817 -13.19 14.32 4.41
C PRO A 817 -13.57 15.76 4.02
N THR A 818 -12.58 16.53 3.58
CA THR A 818 -12.79 17.90 3.08
C THR A 818 -13.68 17.94 1.83
N GLN A 819 -13.81 16.82 1.12
CA GLN A 819 -14.70 16.63 -0.02
C GLN A 819 -15.93 15.82 0.43
N ARG A 820 -17.15 16.20 -0.01
CA ARG A 820 -18.46 15.75 0.55
C ARG A 820 -18.82 14.25 0.38
N GLN A 821 -17.90 13.37 0.02
CA GLN A 821 -18.20 11.95 -0.22
C GLN A 821 -17.67 11.07 0.94
N ALA A 822 -18.47 10.09 1.36
CA ALA A 822 -18.08 9.14 2.40
C ALA A 822 -16.83 8.35 1.98
N LEU A 823 -15.94 8.08 2.94
CA LEU A 823 -14.77 7.21 2.74
C LEU A 823 -15.24 5.81 2.32
N ILE A 824 -15.08 5.50 1.03
CA ILE A 824 -15.50 4.23 0.44
C ILE A 824 -14.62 3.04 0.86
N TRP A 825 -13.45 3.26 1.47
CA TRP A 825 -12.56 2.20 1.94
C TRP A 825 -12.56 2.08 3.46
N GLY A 826 -13.34 1.13 3.99
CA GLY A 826 -13.42 0.83 5.42
C GLY A 826 -12.14 0.22 6.02
N ASP A 827 -11.35 -0.53 5.23
CA ASP A 827 -10.13 -1.19 5.75
C ASP A 827 -8.82 -0.48 5.34
N LEU A 828 -8.81 0.27 4.23
CA LEU A 828 -7.60 0.94 3.75
C LEU A 828 -7.17 2.08 4.66
N VAL A 829 -8.13 2.90 5.14
CA VAL A 829 -7.81 4.02 6.04
C VAL A 829 -7.24 3.53 7.37
N PRO A 830 -7.85 2.55 8.06
CA PRO A 830 -7.30 2.02 9.30
C PRO A 830 -5.91 1.42 9.09
N GLN A 831 -5.69 0.71 7.97
CA GLN A 831 -4.38 0.15 7.64
C GLN A 831 -3.31 1.24 7.36
N ILE A 832 -3.67 2.32 6.69
CA ILE A 832 -2.78 3.46 6.45
C ILE A 832 -2.42 4.15 7.77
N ILE A 833 -3.40 4.37 8.66
CA ILE A 833 -3.18 4.93 10.00
C ILE A 833 -2.29 4.02 10.83
N LEU A 834 -2.56 2.72 10.81
CA LEU A 834 -1.78 1.70 11.49
C LEU A 834 -0.32 1.72 11.03
N SER A 835 -0.10 1.79 9.72
CA SER A 835 1.24 1.86 9.10
C SER A 835 2.01 3.13 9.50
N ALA A 836 1.32 4.20 9.87
CA ALA A 836 1.94 5.44 10.36
C ALA A 836 2.22 5.44 11.87
N LYS A 837 1.59 4.56 12.66
CA LYS A 837 1.69 4.55 14.13
C LYS A 837 2.48 3.39 14.73
N VAL A 838 2.45 2.21 14.10
CA VAL A 838 3.14 1.02 14.63
C VAL A 838 4.66 1.10 14.45
N PRO A 839 5.20 1.43 13.26
CA PRO A 839 6.64 1.67 13.09
C PRO A 839 7.10 2.89 13.89
N ARG A 840 8.33 2.83 14.42
CA ARG A 840 8.99 3.95 15.11
C ARG A 840 10.38 4.14 14.53
N TRP A 841 10.75 5.39 14.25
CA TRP A 841 11.98 5.71 13.51
C TRP A 841 13.15 6.17 14.40
N TRP A 842 13.06 5.93 15.71
CA TRP A 842 14.12 6.31 16.66
C TRP A 842 15.48 5.62 16.40
N GLN A 843 15.47 4.43 15.81
CA GLN A 843 16.68 3.65 15.52
C GLN A 843 17.15 3.77 14.07
N VAL A 844 16.42 4.54 13.26
CA VAL A 844 16.73 4.76 11.85
C VAL A 844 17.81 5.83 11.72
N SER A 845 18.89 5.46 11.04
CA SER A 845 19.99 6.36 10.70
C SER A 845 19.66 7.23 9.49
N ALA A 846 20.34 8.37 9.37
CA ALA A 846 20.25 9.20 8.16
C ALA A 846 20.64 8.42 6.90
N VAL A 847 21.61 7.49 7.01
CA VAL A 847 22.02 6.59 5.91
C VAL A 847 20.88 5.67 5.47
N GLU A 848 20.15 5.05 6.41
CA GLU A 848 18.98 4.20 6.09
C GLU A 848 17.88 4.99 5.36
N GLN A 849 17.53 6.19 5.86
CA GLN A 849 16.52 7.05 5.23
C GLN A 849 16.96 7.51 3.82
N HIS A 850 18.20 7.98 3.70
CA HIS A 850 18.74 8.47 2.43
C HIS A 850 18.88 7.35 1.39
N TRP A 851 19.35 6.18 1.81
CA TRP A 851 19.48 5.02 0.93
C TRP A 851 18.12 4.60 0.33
N LEU A 852 17.05 4.61 1.15
CA LEU A 852 15.68 4.39 0.67
C LEU A 852 15.24 5.48 -0.32
N ALA A 853 15.46 6.77 0.01
CA ALA A 853 15.08 7.88 -0.85
C ALA A 853 15.74 7.79 -2.24
N LEU A 854 17.02 7.42 -2.27
CA LEU A 854 17.77 7.19 -3.51
C LEU A 854 17.17 6.04 -4.35
N HIS A 855 16.62 4.99 -3.73
CA HIS A 855 15.97 3.91 -4.49
C HIS A 855 14.71 4.39 -5.21
N LEU A 856 13.87 5.20 -4.58
CA LEU A 856 12.68 5.73 -5.25
C LEU A 856 13.10 6.64 -6.41
N ARG A 857 14.11 7.49 -6.20
CA ARG A 857 14.66 8.36 -7.25
C ARG A 857 15.27 7.57 -8.40
N LEU A 858 16.03 6.50 -8.10
CA LEU A 858 16.52 5.60 -9.14
C LEU A 858 15.36 4.96 -9.91
N GLY A 859 14.26 4.58 -9.25
CA GLY A 859 13.04 4.10 -9.92
C GLY A 859 12.47 5.13 -10.91
N GLU A 860 12.40 6.41 -10.50
CA GLU A 860 11.97 7.52 -11.37
C GLU A 860 12.93 7.73 -12.55
N GLU A 861 14.24 7.68 -12.30
CA GLU A 861 15.27 7.79 -13.34
C GLU A 861 15.25 6.64 -14.34
N LEU A 862 15.00 5.42 -13.88
CA LEU A 862 14.88 4.25 -14.74
C LEU A 862 13.67 4.38 -15.66
N LEU A 863 12.55 4.92 -15.17
CA LEU A 863 11.39 5.25 -16.01
C LEU A 863 11.71 6.36 -17.01
N ALA A 864 12.37 7.44 -16.59
CA ALA A 864 12.79 8.50 -17.51
C ALA A 864 13.79 8.00 -18.57
N GLY A 865 14.75 7.18 -18.18
CA GLY A 865 15.71 6.55 -19.09
C GLY A 865 15.05 5.56 -20.06
N ALA A 866 14.01 4.85 -19.62
CA ALA A 866 13.20 4.00 -20.48
C ALA A 866 12.40 4.79 -21.55
N ALA A 867 12.18 6.09 -21.35
CA ALA A 867 11.64 6.94 -22.41
C ALA A 867 12.69 7.26 -23.49
N LEU A 868 13.98 7.20 -23.15
CA LEU A 868 15.11 7.51 -24.05
C LEU A 868 15.68 6.29 -24.78
N GLU A 869 15.51 5.09 -24.22
CA GLU A 869 16.15 3.87 -24.73
C GLU A 869 15.15 2.70 -24.84
N PRO A 870 14.74 2.29 -26.06
CA PRO A 870 13.72 1.24 -26.23
C PRO A 870 14.08 -0.11 -25.62
N LYS A 871 15.35 -0.53 -25.71
CA LYS A 871 15.83 -1.76 -25.06
C LYS A 871 15.80 -1.67 -23.54
N ALA A 872 16.05 -0.49 -22.96
CA ALA A 872 15.89 -0.28 -21.52
C ALA A 872 14.41 -0.33 -21.14
N ARG A 873 13.53 0.25 -21.96
CA ARG A 873 12.07 0.23 -21.77
C ARG A 873 11.52 -1.18 -21.63
N GLU A 874 11.89 -2.11 -22.51
CA GLU A 874 11.45 -3.51 -22.44
C GLU A 874 11.81 -4.15 -21.10
N ARG A 875 13.07 -3.98 -20.66
CA ARG A 875 13.60 -4.54 -19.39
C ARG A 875 12.89 -3.95 -18.17
N ILE A 876 12.71 -2.63 -18.15
CA ILE A 876 12.04 -1.91 -17.05
C ILE A 876 10.57 -2.34 -16.94
N LEU A 877 9.88 -2.47 -18.08
CA LEU A 877 8.50 -2.95 -18.11
C LEU A 877 8.38 -4.40 -17.65
N GLU A 878 9.38 -5.25 -17.89
CA GLU A 878 9.39 -6.62 -17.40
C GLU A 878 9.49 -6.71 -15.88
N ILE A 879 10.39 -5.92 -15.27
CA ILE A 879 10.51 -5.82 -13.81
C ILE A 879 9.19 -5.31 -13.21
N LEU A 880 8.64 -4.22 -13.76
CA LEU A 880 7.38 -3.64 -13.31
C LEU A 880 6.18 -4.58 -13.48
N GLY A 881 6.19 -5.39 -14.54
CA GLY A 881 5.13 -6.35 -14.84
C GLY A 881 4.88 -7.39 -13.75
N ARG A 882 5.84 -7.61 -12.84
CA ARG A 882 5.67 -8.45 -11.65
C ARG A 882 4.75 -7.83 -10.60
N GLN A 883 4.70 -6.49 -10.54
CA GLN A 883 4.08 -5.73 -9.45
C GLN A 883 2.78 -5.03 -9.87
N MET A 884 2.39 -5.12 -11.14
CA MET A 884 1.26 -4.37 -11.68
C MET A 884 0.38 -5.15 -12.62
N THR A 885 -0.87 -4.69 -12.74
CA THR A 885 -1.81 -5.27 -13.70
C THR A 885 -1.33 -5.07 -15.14
N PRO A 886 -1.63 -6.01 -16.06
CA PRO A 886 -1.28 -5.87 -17.47
C PRO A 886 -1.75 -4.56 -18.09
N ALA A 887 -2.97 -4.10 -17.75
CA ALA A 887 -3.53 -2.84 -18.23
C ALA A 887 -2.69 -1.61 -17.81
N ARG A 888 -2.21 -1.57 -16.55
CA ARG A 888 -1.38 -0.46 -16.07
C ARG A 888 0.02 -0.51 -16.68
N ARG A 889 0.63 -1.70 -16.76
CA ARG A 889 1.91 -1.91 -17.46
C ARG A 889 1.85 -1.39 -18.89
N PHE A 890 0.78 -1.75 -19.57
CA PHE A 890 0.52 -1.34 -20.94
C PHE A 890 0.44 0.20 -21.03
N ARG A 891 -0.34 0.85 -20.16
CA ARG A 891 -0.46 2.32 -20.14
C ARG A 891 0.88 3.02 -19.88
N ILE A 892 1.68 2.51 -18.94
CA ILE A 892 3.04 3.01 -18.67
C ILE A 892 3.92 2.85 -19.92
N ALA A 893 3.89 1.70 -20.60
CA ALA A 893 4.65 1.47 -21.82
C ALA A 893 4.34 2.52 -22.91
N THR A 894 3.06 2.83 -23.12
CA THR A 894 2.62 3.86 -24.08
C THR A 894 3.10 5.25 -23.69
N LEU A 895 2.99 5.63 -22.42
CA LEU A 895 3.47 6.93 -21.94
C LEU A 895 4.98 7.07 -22.13
N LEU A 896 5.76 6.04 -21.80
CA LEU A 896 7.19 6.02 -22.02
C LEU A 896 7.55 6.11 -23.51
N ALA A 897 6.84 5.38 -24.38
CA ALA A 897 7.03 5.46 -25.82
C ALA A 897 6.69 6.83 -26.41
N ALA A 898 5.78 7.56 -25.77
CA ALA A 898 5.44 8.94 -26.13
C ALA A 898 6.33 10.00 -25.46
N GLY A 899 7.40 9.61 -24.76
CA GLY A 899 8.27 10.54 -24.04
C GLY A 899 7.65 11.18 -22.80
N GLN A 900 6.52 10.66 -22.30
CA GLN A 900 5.77 11.19 -21.16
C GLN A 900 6.21 10.53 -19.84
N ALA A 901 7.51 10.63 -19.53
CA ALA A 901 8.11 10.01 -18.34
C ALA A 901 7.41 10.43 -17.03
N ARG A 902 7.11 11.72 -16.87
CA ARG A 902 6.39 12.22 -15.68
C ARG A 902 5.04 11.53 -15.46
N ALA A 903 4.24 11.39 -16.52
CA ALA A 903 2.94 10.73 -16.43
C ALA A 903 3.09 9.23 -16.12
N ALA A 904 4.14 8.58 -16.64
CA ALA A 904 4.45 7.19 -16.31
C ALA A 904 4.82 7.03 -14.83
N ILE A 905 5.71 7.89 -14.31
CA ILE A 905 6.06 7.97 -12.89
C ILE A 905 4.80 8.23 -12.04
N GLU A 906 3.91 9.10 -12.51
CA GLU A 906 2.68 9.41 -11.80
C GLU A 906 1.69 8.24 -11.73
N LEU A 907 1.78 7.27 -12.63
CA LEU A 907 1.00 6.03 -12.57
C LEU A 907 1.65 4.90 -11.76
N SER A 908 2.90 5.08 -11.34
CA SER A 908 3.62 4.12 -10.48
C SER A 908 3.49 4.47 -9.01
N THR A 909 3.35 3.45 -8.17
CA THR A 909 3.35 3.62 -6.71
C THR A 909 4.77 3.72 -6.14
N PRO A 910 4.99 4.37 -4.99
CA PRO A 910 6.27 4.40 -4.30
C PRO A 910 6.91 3.02 -4.08
N SER A 911 6.11 2.00 -3.72
CA SER A 911 6.60 0.63 -3.56
C SER A 911 7.05 0.02 -4.89
N GLU A 912 6.36 0.30 -6.00
CA GLU A 912 6.79 -0.14 -7.33
C GLU A 912 8.08 0.53 -7.79
N LEU A 913 8.27 1.83 -7.51
CA LEU A 913 9.51 2.53 -7.83
C LEU A 913 10.69 1.97 -7.03
N TYR A 914 10.49 1.71 -5.75
CA TYR A 914 11.47 1.03 -4.90
C TYR A 914 11.83 -0.35 -5.44
N LEU A 915 10.84 -1.17 -5.78
CA LEU A 915 11.05 -2.51 -6.32
C LEU A 915 11.67 -2.51 -7.71
N LEU A 916 11.37 -1.51 -8.54
CA LEU A 916 12.01 -1.31 -9.83
C LEU A 916 13.52 -1.08 -9.66
N ALA A 917 13.89 -0.16 -8.78
CA ALA A 917 15.29 0.10 -8.45
C ALA A 917 15.99 -1.15 -7.91
N ARG A 918 15.32 -1.90 -7.02
CA ARG A 918 15.85 -3.18 -6.51
C ARG A 918 16.05 -4.23 -7.60
N GLY A 919 15.07 -4.45 -8.47
CA GLY A 919 15.19 -5.41 -9.59
C GLY A 919 16.26 -5.01 -10.62
N HIS A 920 16.56 -3.71 -10.73
CA HIS A 920 17.68 -3.21 -11.52
C HIS A 920 19.03 -3.48 -10.84
N LEU A 921 19.16 -3.21 -9.54
CA LEU A 921 20.42 -3.30 -8.80
C LEU A 921 20.81 -4.72 -8.38
N ASP A 922 19.84 -5.53 -7.98
CA ASP A 922 20.03 -6.87 -7.41
C ASP A 922 19.67 -7.95 -8.44
N ALA A 923 20.68 -8.76 -8.80
CA ALA A 923 20.51 -9.85 -9.75
C ALA A 923 19.51 -10.91 -9.26
N ALA A 924 19.36 -11.11 -7.95
CA ALA A 924 18.42 -12.07 -7.39
C ALA A 924 16.95 -11.64 -7.57
N TRP A 925 16.70 -10.33 -7.65
CA TRP A 925 15.37 -9.76 -7.89
C TRP A 925 15.08 -9.52 -9.37
N ARG A 926 16.09 -9.64 -10.22
CA ARG A 926 15.96 -9.47 -11.66
C ARG A 926 15.33 -10.72 -12.29
N PRO A 927 14.47 -10.58 -13.32
CA PRO A 927 14.10 -11.70 -14.17
C PRO A 927 15.32 -12.45 -14.71
N GLU A 928 15.25 -13.78 -14.67
CA GLU A 928 16.33 -14.66 -15.12
C GLU A 928 16.61 -14.43 -16.61
N GLY A 929 17.90 -14.32 -16.98
CA GLY A 929 18.32 -14.00 -18.35
C GLY A 929 18.23 -12.52 -18.75
N LEU A 930 17.66 -11.64 -17.91
CA LEU A 930 17.57 -10.21 -18.20
C LEU A 930 18.90 -9.50 -17.89
N ALA A 931 19.52 -8.89 -18.91
CA ALA A 931 20.70 -8.05 -18.70
C ALA A 931 20.35 -6.75 -17.97
N GLN A 932 21.25 -6.25 -17.10
CA GLN A 932 21.06 -4.96 -16.43
C GLN A 932 20.86 -3.86 -17.49
N ALA A 933 19.87 -2.99 -17.31
CA ALA A 933 19.78 -1.77 -18.11
C ALA A 933 21.08 -0.96 -17.92
N VAL A 934 21.57 -0.28 -18.97
CA VAL A 934 22.76 0.57 -18.82
C VAL A 934 22.32 1.88 -18.16
N CYS A 935 22.26 1.86 -16.83
CA CYS A 935 22.17 3.06 -16.03
C CYS A 935 23.52 3.24 -15.31
N ARG A 936 24.20 4.35 -15.55
CA ARG A 936 25.41 4.75 -14.82
C ARG A 936 25.24 6.21 -14.40
N GLY A 937 24.22 6.45 -13.57
CA GLY A 937 23.90 7.76 -13.02
C GLY A 937 24.52 7.97 -11.62
N PRO A 938 24.64 9.23 -11.17
CA PRO A 938 25.18 9.56 -9.85
C PRO A 938 24.38 8.90 -8.70
N VAL A 939 23.06 8.79 -8.83
CA VAL A 939 22.20 8.16 -7.82
C VAL A 939 22.50 6.66 -7.63
N GLU A 940 22.68 5.90 -8.72
CA GLU A 940 23.09 4.49 -8.61
C GLU A 940 24.48 4.34 -7.99
N ARG A 941 25.44 5.21 -8.34
CA ARG A 941 26.78 5.21 -7.72
C ARG A 941 26.68 5.42 -6.21
N GLU A 942 25.84 6.35 -5.80
CA GLU A 942 25.66 6.69 -4.38
C GLU A 942 25.00 5.55 -3.60
N ILE A 943 23.97 4.90 -4.15
CA ILE A 943 23.36 3.71 -3.55
C ILE A 943 24.40 2.61 -3.30
N ARG A 944 25.26 2.34 -4.30
CA ARG A 944 26.32 1.32 -4.19
C ARG A 944 27.38 1.74 -3.18
N ARG A 945 27.76 3.02 -3.14
CA ARG A 945 28.72 3.55 -2.17
C ARG A 945 28.21 3.38 -0.74
N LEU A 946 26.96 3.74 -0.46
CA LEU A 946 26.37 3.60 0.87
C LEU A 946 26.23 2.13 1.28
N ALA A 947 25.80 1.26 0.37
CA ALA A 947 25.72 -0.18 0.62
C ALA A 947 27.10 -0.80 0.93
N GLN A 948 28.17 -0.30 0.32
CA GLN A 948 29.55 -0.72 0.62
C GLN A 948 30.07 -0.13 1.93
N ALA A 949 29.76 1.13 2.22
CA ALA A 949 30.24 1.84 3.40
C ALA A 949 29.57 1.35 4.70
N GLU A 950 28.28 1.05 4.66
CA GLU A 950 27.48 0.63 5.83
C GLU A 950 26.54 -0.54 5.49
N PRO A 951 27.06 -1.73 5.15
CA PRO A 951 26.26 -2.85 4.66
C PRO A 951 25.21 -3.37 5.66
N SER A 952 25.44 -3.19 6.96
CA SER A 952 24.48 -3.56 8.01
C SER A 952 23.28 -2.61 8.12
N ARG A 953 23.36 -1.41 7.53
CA ARG A 953 22.35 -0.35 7.56
C ARG A 953 21.70 -0.14 6.19
N ALA A 954 22.52 -0.01 5.15
CA ALA A 954 22.10 0.23 3.78
C ALA A 954 21.78 -1.09 3.04
N ASN A 955 20.72 -1.77 3.46
CA ASN A 955 20.25 -3.00 2.82
C ASN A 955 18.72 -3.16 2.87
N PRO A 956 18.13 -4.01 1.99
CA PRO A 956 16.68 -4.16 1.93
C PRO A 956 16.00 -4.70 3.19
N ALA A 957 16.68 -5.54 3.98
CA ALA A 957 16.10 -6.11 5.20
C ALA A 957 15.89 -5.03 6.27
N ARG A 958 16.85 -4.11 6.40
CA ARG A 958 16.72 -2.94 7.28
C ARG A 958 15.61 -2.00 6.84
N ILE A 959 15.49 -1.73 5.54
CA ILE A 959 14.39 -0.90 5.02
C ILE A 959 13.03 -1.56 5.25
N SER A 960 12.93 -2.87 5.05
CA SER A 960 11.71 -3.65 5.33
C SER A 960 11.27 -3.51 6.79
N GLU A 961 12.21 -3.64 7.73
CA GLU A 961 11.93 -3.52 9.17
C GLU A 961 11.61 -2.08 9.60
N ALA A 962 12.27 -1.08 9.02
CA ALA A 962 12.14 0.33 9.41
C ALA A 962 10.92 1.03 8.78
N PHE A 963 10.60 0.72 7.53
CA PHE A 963 9.61 1.43 6.72
C PHE A 963 8.50 0.53 6.18
N GLY A 964 8.49 -0.76 6.52
CA GLY A 964 7.38 -1.66 6.24
C GLY A 964 6.10 -1.32 6.99
N SER A 965 5.05 -2.09 6.73
CA SER A 965 3.76 -2.01 7.42
C SER A 965 3.50 -3.28 8.22
N PRO A 966 2.67 -3.21 9.28
CA PRO A 966 2.16 -4.41 9.95
C PRO A 966 1.12 -5.12 9.06
N HIS A 967 1.10 -6.45 9.12
CA HIS A 967 0.30 -7.32 8.25
C HIS A 967 -0.46 -8.37 9.06
N PRO A 968 -1.44 -7.97 9.91
CA PRO A 968 -2.14 -8.92 10.78
C PRO A 968 -2.98 -9.96 10.02
N THR A 969 -3.37 -9.70 8.77
CA THR A 969 -4.11 -10.65 7.92
C THR A 969 -3.19 -11.41 6.97
N LEU A 970 -2.27 -10.72 6.30
CA LEU A 970 -1.35 -11.31 5.32
C LEU A 970 -0.23 -12.12 5.99
N ALA A 971 0.26 -11.70 7.16
CA ALA A 971 1.40 -12.29 7.85
C ALA A 971 1.13 -12.67 9.33
N ASN A 972 -0.11 -12.54 9.83
CA ASN A 972 -0.46 -12.83 11.24
C ASN A 972 0.54 -12.19 12.23
N SER A 973 0.92 -10.95 11.97
CA SER A 973 2.02 -10.27 12.66
C SER A 973 1.81 -8.75 12.64
N TYR A 974 2.18 -8.09 13.73
CA TYR A 974 2.24 -6.63 13.81
C TYR A 974 3.67 -6.09 13.66
N ARG A 975 4.65 -6.97 13.43
CA ARG A 975 5.99 -6.57 13.02
C ARG A 975 5.92 -5.85 11.66
N PRO A 976 6.47 -4.64 11.54
CA PRO A 976 6.60 -3.97 10.25
C PRO A 976 7.47 -4.80 9.29
N GLU A 977 6.95 -5.08 8.11
CA GLU A 977 7.71 -5.69 7.01
C GLU A 977 7.19 -5.22 5.64
N LEU A 978 8.06 -5.27 4.63
CA LEU A 978 7.71 -5.16 3.23
C LEU A 978 7.57 -6.57 2.64
N LEU A 979 6.34 -6.96 2.34
CA LEU A 979 6.01 -8.21 1.67
C LEU A 979 6.38 -8.17 0.19
N ASN A 980 6.43 -6.99 -0.42
CA ASN A 980 6.73 -6.77 -1.83
C ASN A 980 5.75 -7.51 -2.76
N LEU A 981 4.50 -7.67 -2.29
CA LEU A 981 3.43 -8.29 -3.05
C LEU A 981 2.79 -7.28 -3.99
N PRO A 982 2.32 -7.70 -5.17
CA PRO A 982 1.50 -6.86 -6.02
C PRO A 982 0.23 -6.49 -5.27
N THR A 983 -0.23 -5.24 -5.40
CA THR A 983 -1.49 -4.81 -4.78
C THR A 983 -2.63 -5.74 -5.21
N PHE A 984 -3.37 -6.24 -4.24
CA PHE A 984 -4.49 -7.12 -4.49
C PHE A 984 -5.64 -6.31 -5.15
N PRO A 985 -6.55 -6.93 -5.91
CA PRO A 985 -7.69 -6.21 -6.47
C PRO A 985 -8.68 -5.74 -5.37
N THR A 986 -9.39 -4.64 -5.60
CA THR A 986 -10.32 -4.10 -4.60
C THR A 986 -11.63 -4.87 -4.57
N LEU A 987 -11.98 -5.41 -3.40
CA LEU A 987 -13.14 -6.29 -3.19
C LEU A 987 -13.71 -6.05 -1.79
N MET A 988 -14.99 -6.35 -1.57
CA MET A 988 -15.65 -6.16 -0.27
C MET A 988 -15.36 -7.29 0.74
N GLY A 989 -15.56 -7.02 2.03
CA GLY A 989 -15.47 -8.01 3.11
C GLY A 989 -14.03 -8.39 3.48
N TYR A 990 -13.77 -9.64 3.82
CA TYR A 990 -12.42 -10.10 4.21
C TYR A 990 -11.32 -9.71 3.19
N SER A 991 -11.67 -9.62 1.90
CA SER A 991 -10.74 -9.24 0.83
C SER A 991 -10.34 -7.76 0.84
N SER A 992 -11.12 -6.84 1.44
CA SER A 992 -10.72 -5.42 1.52
C SER A 992 -9.55 -5.22 2.48
N ARG A 993 -9.44 -6.01 3.54
CA ARG A 993 -8.28 -5.97 4.44
C ARG A 993 -7.01 -6.53 3.80
N VAL A 994 -7.13 -7.59 3.00
CA VAL A 994 -6.00 -8.14 2.22
C VAL A 994 -5.48 -7.13 1.20
N LEU A 995 -6.38 -6.42 0.50
CA LEU A 995 -6.02 -5.27 -0.32
C LEU A 995 -5.29 -4.21 0.49
N ALA A 996 -5.88 -3.79 1.61
CA ALA A 996 -5.36 -2.72 2.44
C ALA A 996 -3.93 -3.02 2.90
N GLU A 997 -3.69 -4.25 3.38
CA GLU A 997 -2.37 -4.69 3.84
C GLU A 997 -1.37 -4.80 2.68
N SER A 998 -1.81 -5.11 1.45
CA SER A 998 -0.92 -5.09 0.28
C SER A 998 -0.47 -3.69 -0.18
N TRP A 999 -0.98 -2.61 0.43
CA TRP A 999 -0.56 -1.24 0.14
C TRP A 999 0.64 -0.82 1.01
N GLU A 1000 1.86 -0.90 0.45
CA GLU A 1000 3.12 -0.66 1.19
C GLU A 1000 3.79 0.68 0.85
N SER A 1001 3.06 1.60 0.23
CA SER A 1001 3.65 2.80 -0.39
C SER A 1001 3.83 4.01 0.53
N ASN A 1002 3.02 4.18 1.57
CA ASN A 1002 2.96 5.45 2.31
C ASN A 1002 4.27 5.78 3.04
N ASN A 1003 4.80 4.83 3.81
CA ASN A 1003 6.01 5.06 4.59
C ASN A 1003 7.25 5.27 3.70
N LEU A 1004 7.33 4.57 2.56
CA LEU A 1004 8.38 4.77 1.57
C LEU A 1004 8.34 6.18 0.98
N TYR A 1005 7.14 6.70 0.69
CA TYR A 1005 6.95 8.05 0.22
C TYR A 1005 7.35 9.10 1.27
N TRP A 1006 6.90 8.93 2.52
CA TRP A 1006 7.19 9.90 3.58
C TRP A 1006 8.67 9.95 3.97
N ALA A 1007 9.35 8.82 4.02
CA ALA A 1007 10.78 8.77 4.26
C ALA A 1007 11.56 9.51 3.16
N THR A 1008 11.13 9.33 1.91
CA THR A 1008 11.71 10.02 0.76
C THR A 1008 11.44 11.51 0.82
N LEU A 1009 10.21 11.93 1.13
CA LEU A 1009 9.88 13.35 1.32
C LEU A 1009 10.73 13.96 2.44
N ALA A 1010 10.88 13.30 3.58
CA ALA A 1010 11.69 13.82 4.68
C ALA A 1010 13.17 13.97 4.30
N ASP A 1011 13.72 13.02 3.52
CA ASP A 1011 15.07 13.15 2.96
C ASP A 1011 15.18 14.38 2.05
N GLU A 1012 14.23 14.60 1.13
CA GLU A 1012 14.19 15.78 0.25
C GLU A 1012 14.11 17.11 1.02
N LEU A 1013 13.46 17.09 2.18
CA LEU A 1013 13.31 18.24 3.07
C LEU A 1013 14.47 18.38 4.06
N TYR A 1014 15.50 17.53 3.97
CA TYR A 1014 16.65 17.49 4.89
C TYR A 1014 16.28 17.26 6.36
N LEU A 1015 15.15 16.58 6.61
CA LEU A 1015 14.63 16.32 7.94
C LEU A 1015 15.28 15.06 8.55
N PRO A 1016 15.68 15.10 9.82
CA PRO A 1016 16.28 13.94 10.49
C PRO A 1016 15.23 12.83 10.73
N PRO A 1017 15.62 11.55 10.68
CA PRO A 1017 14.69 10.42 10.83
C PRO A 1017 13.86 10.44 12.12
N ALA A 1018 14.40 11.01 13.21
CA ALA A 1018 13.69 11.11 14.48
C ALA A 1018 12.36 11.89 14.35
N GLN A 1019 12.32 12.94 13.52
CA GLN A 1019 11.12 13.76 13.32
C GLN A 1019 9.98 13.01 12.62
N LEU A 1020 10.27 11.91 11.93
CA LEU A 1020 9.25 11.06 11.31
C LEU A 1020 8.23 10.54 12.33
N ASN A 1021 8.63 10.34 13.59
CA ASN A 1021 7.74 9.89 14.66
C ASN A 1021 6.57 10.84 14.94
N LEU A 1022 6.71 12.12 14.59
CA LEU A 1022 5.65 13.13 14.68
C LEU A 1022 5.05 13.47 13.31
N LEU A 1023 5.89 13.62 12.29
CA LEU A 1023 5.47 14.10 10.97
C LEU A 1023 4.70 13.06 10.17
N VAL A 1024 5.10 11.78 10.19
CA VAL A 1024 4.41 10.73 9.43
C VAL A 1024 2.96 10.54 9.90
N PRO A 1025 2.66 10.45 11.21
CA PRO A 1025 1.29 10.49 11.71
C PRO A 1025 0.50 11.71 11.21
N GLN A 1026 1.09 12.91 11.28
CA GLN A 1026 0.43 14.16 10.87
C GLN A 1026 0.15 14.22 9.36
N TRP A 1027 1.13 13.87 8.52
CA TRP A 1027 0.97 13.82 7.07
C TRP A 1027 -0.08 12.79 6.67
N THR A 1028 -0.06 11.63 7.32
CA THR A 1028 -1.03 10.55 7.09
C THR A 1028 -2.46 10.98 7.43
N GLN A 1029 -2.66 11.68 8.55
CA GLN A 1029 -3.96 12.26 8.90
C GLN A 1029 -4.49 13.15 7.78
N LYS A 1030 -3.65 14.08 7.29
CA LYS A 1030 -4.03 15.02 6.22
C LYS A 1030 -4.29 14.32 4.89
N VAL A 1031 -3.59 13.23 4.59
CA VAL A 1031 -3.89 12.40 3.42
C VAL A 1031 -5.31 11.85 3.53
N VAL A 1032 -5.66 11.24 4.66
CA VAL A 1032 -6.99 10.66 4.88
C VAL A 1032 -8.08 11.73 4.76
N GLU A 1033 -7.89 12.90 5.38
CA GLU A 1033 -8.83 14.04 5.33
C GLU A 1033 -9.03 14.62 3.91
N ARG A 1034 -8.11 14.34 2.97
CA ARG A 1034 -8.13 14.89 1.60
C ARG A 1034 -8.33 13.86 0.50
N ILE A 1035 -8.38 12.57 0.84
CA ILE A 1035 -8.67 11.54 -0.15
C ILE A 1035 -10.02 11.82 -0.81
N PHE A 1036 -10.01 11.82 -2.14
CA PHE A 1036 -11.21 11.96 -2.96
C PHE A 1036 -11.23 10.86 -4.02
N ALA A 1037 -11.97 9.80 -3.70
CA ALA A 1037 -12.11 8.62 -4.53
C ALA A 1037 -13.56 8.45 -4.97
N THR A 1038 -13.77 8.12 -6.25
CA THR A 1038 -15.11 8.03 -6.84
C THR A 1038 -15.70 6.63 -6.78
N HIS A 1039 -14.88 5.57 -6.72
CA HIS A 1039 -15.27 4.17 -6.57
C HIS A 1039 -14.14 3.33 -5.95
N LEU A 1040 -14.45 2.10 -5.50
CA LEU A 1040 -13.53 1.25 -4.74
C LEU A 1040 -12.19 0.96 -5.45
N GLU A 1041 -12.18 0.95 -6.78
CA GLU A 1041 -10.99 0.70 -7.62
C GLU A 1041 -10.15 1.98 -7.90
N ASP A 1042 -10.59 3.17 -7.48
CA ASP A 1042 -9.84 4.44 -7.65
C ASP A 1042 -8.71 4.57 -6.62
N TRP A 1043 -7.89 3.52 -6.45
CA TRP A 1043 -6.65 3.60 -5.67
C TRP A 1043 -5.73 4.77 -6.10
N PRO A 1044 -5.70 5.26 -7.37
CA PRO A 1044 -4.92 6.44 -7.70
C PRO A 1044 -5.32 7.69 -6.90
N ALA A 1045 -6.54 7.77 -6.36
CA ALA A 1045 -6.92 8.85 -5.44
C ALA A 1045 -6.05 8.92 -4.19
N VAL A 1046 -5.65 7.77 -3.66
CA VAL A 1046 -4.76 7.68 -2.49
C VAL A 1046 -3.40 8.28 -2.84
N LEU A 1047 -2.85 7.90 -4.00
CA LEU A 1047 -1.58 8.42 -4.50
C LEU A 1047 -1.65 9.92 -4.82
N ARG A 1048 -2.76 10.40 -5.40
CA ARG A 1048 -3.01 11.83 -5.63
C ARG A 1048 -3.01 12.61 -4.32
N SER A 1049 -3.73 12.12 -3.29
CA SER A 1049 -3.77 12.76 -1.97
C SER A 1049 -2.38 12.77 -1.30
N LEU A 1050 -1.67 11.64 -1.36
CA LEU A 1050 -0.30 11.50 -0.86
C LEU A 1050 0.65 12.54 -1.46
N ARG A 1051 0.62 12.66 -2.80
CA ARG A 1051 1.44 13.63 -3.53
C ARG A 1051 1.04 15.08 -3.26
N TRP A 1052 -0.26 15.35 -3.19
CA TRP A 1052 -0.76 16.68 -2.88
C TRP A 1052 -0.23 17.18 -1.53
N ILE A 1053 -0.22 16.33 -0.51
CA ILE A 1053 0.38 16.65 0.79
C ILE A 1053 1.89 16.84 0.67
N GLY A 1054 2.60 15.95 -0.03
CA GLY A 1054 4.05 16.10 -0.24
C GLY A 1054 4.40 17.42 -0.92
N ASP A 1055 3.66 17.82 -1.95
CA ASP A 1055 3.90 19.05 -2.72
C ASP A 1055 3.64 20.32 -1.89
N ASP A 1056 2.61 20.32 -1.02
CA ASP A 1056 2.38 21.42 -0.07
C ASP A 1056 3.59 21.62 0.86
N TYR A 1057 4.17 20.54 1.37
CA TYR A 1057 5.35 20.62 2.24
C TYR A 1057 6.64 20.97 1.48
N ARG A 1058 6.84 20.46 0.26
CA ARG A 1058 7.94 20.90 -0.63
C ARG A 1058 7.89 22.40 -0.89
N GLN A 1059 6.69 22.95 -1.17
CA GLN A 1059 6.52 24.39 -1.40
C GLN A 1059 6.82 25.22 -0.14
N LYS A 1060 6.39 24.76 1.04
CA LYS A 1060 6.66 25.44 2.31
C LYS A 1060 8.15 25.45 2.64
N ALA A 1061 8.82 24.31 2.53
CA ALA A 1061 10.25 24.21 2.79
C ALA A 1061 11.06 25.06 1.81
N ARG A 1062 10.67 25.10 0.52
CA ARG A 1062 11.32 25.97 -0.47
C ARG A 1062 11.26 27.45 -0.09
N ARG A 1063 10.11 27.91 0.44
CA ARG A 1063 9.98 29.30 0.92
C ARG A 1063 10.91 29.57 2.11
N GLN A 1064 10.95 28.65 3.08
CA GLN A 1064 11.83 28.76 4.24
C GLN A 1064 13.31 28.80 3.86
N LEU A 1065 13.76 27.89 2.97
CA LEU A 1065 15.14 27.88 2.45
C LEU A 1065 15.50 29.18 1.72
N LEU A 1066 14.57 29.76 0.95
CA LEU A 1066 14.80 31.05 0.29
C LEU A 1066 14.90 32.20 1.29
N ASP A 1067 14.11 32.18 2.36
CA ASP A 1067 14.14 33.19 3.40
C ASP A 1067 15.42 33.09 4.24
N GLU A 1068 15.90 31.87 4.54
CA GLU A 1068 17.18 31.62 5.22
C GLU A 1068 18.38 32.06 4.38
N VAL A 1069 18.39 31.75 3.08
CA VAL A 1069 19.46 32.19 2.16
C VAL A 1069 19.49 33.71 2.05
N LYS A 1070 18.32 34.38 1.99
CA LYS A 1070 18.24 35.84 2.01
C LYS A 1070 18.74 36.44 3.33
N ALA A 1071 18.38 35.84 4.47
CA ALA A 1071 18.83 36.29 5.78
C ALA A 1071 20.35 36.11 5.96
N ALA A 1072 20.93 35.03 5.43
CA ALA A 1072 22.37 34.77 5.44
C ALA A 1072 23.15 35.66 4.47
N ALA A 1073 22.52 36.19 3.41
CA ALA A 1073 23.14 37.14 2.48
C ALA A 1073 23.11 38.60 2.99
N LEU A 1074 22.27 38.89 4.00
CA LEU A 1074 22.14 40.19 4.66
C LEU A 1074 23.06 40.35 5.89
N ASN A 1075 23.63 39.25 6.38
CA ASN A 1075 24.63 39.19 7.46
C ASN A 1075 26.00 38.82 6.90
#